data_AF-A0A971FGM5-F1
#
_entry.id   AF-A0A971FGM5-F1
#
_cell.length_a   1.000
_cell.length_b   1.000
_cell.length_c   1.000
_cell.angle_alpha   90.00
_cell.angle_beta   90.00
_cell.angle_gamma   90.00
#
_symmetry.space_group_name_H-M   'P 1'
#
loop_
_entity.id
_entity.type
_entity.pdbx_description
1 polymer ?
#
loop_
_entity_poly.entity_id
_entity_poly.type
_entity_poly.pdbx_seq_one_letter_code
_entity_poly.pdbx_strand_id
1 'polypeptide(L)'
;MARWMLLFAVVGTCFGAVAEGDTVRVPADQPTLPAAVEAAPPGATIELAAGKHLLPAGLRITKPLRIKGESPETTILQTTVLEGETLLADKVDGFTLEGVAIEYTGPAPPEGRTDFPSLLSVAGGRADVSNCVFRNSAGFGVFYKEGAKGSIRKSRVEDCYAIGIYVKDADTSVAVEENEVHKSGREGIVIYEKATAVVAGNRSGANGLSGIMVADTSPDTLTVRGNTCEQNHEDGIRACLRANAHIEGNTCRDNGNRGVAMDTAGTGTVVGNTCTGGQIGVDIRSPGTTVTAEGNICSETSLSGMSVFFGAKGILKGNKCLKNRALGIRVSHWETTAEVLENVCNENAGSGIVVDTGAFAAVRSNECRQNGSFGMLVSDESSSADVSENRLEGNSKGDSQKAEGLPARLQYQVLPFEIGTAFLNRQTRYLDSVATRLRKHRSRYSDGGYQLAHFYDGLLSGSDSLNKDVRPAFREALEKWAGEMPESTTPRIALAMSHVHYAWTARGHGWANEVSPEGWEGFQKHLELAEKWCVETESKPEKDPQLYATWITVAMGNCAEDSVLRGLFEKGFSLDPGYLDLYSSYCQNLLPRWGGGRKQIGQFFAEVHERTRESMGEKMYAMVADVQFCSGAVYGDSADWALVSKGFDQLLEEFPESPFYLNRYCLLACFHKDKEKAKALFDRIGDAPHLPAWEYEQAKFNRARRWARFDAPWPDLFQIEGEPPGNPDERNPTPGAILSRVMRMLVK
;
A
#
# COMPACT_ATOMS: atom_id res chain seq x y z
N MET A 1 45.59 52.67 -34.08
CA MET A 1 45.35 52.29 -32.66
C MET A 1 46.04 50.97 -32.42
N ALA A 2 46.83 50.91 -31.34
CA ALA A 2 48.03 50.11 -31.20
C ALA A 2 47.79 48.60 -31.00
N ARG A 3 48.55 47.79 -31.76
CA ARG A 3 48.93 46.41 -31.44
C ARG A 3 50.17 46.49 -30.54
N TRP A 4 50.08 46.00 -29.31
CA TRP A 4 51.25 45.78 -28.45
C TRP A 4 51.60 44.29 -28.43
N MET A 5 52.85 44.01 -28.76
CA MET A 5 53.59 42.80 -28.37
C MET A 5 53.75 42.77 -26.84
N LEU A 6 53.76 41.57 -26.23
CA LEU A 6 54.75 41.25 -25.20
C LEU A 6 54.80 39.74 -24.88
N LEU A 7 56.07 39.31 -24.78
CA LEU A 7 56.66 38.05 -24.34
C LEU A 7 55.85 37.17 -23.37
N PHE A 8 55.91 35.84 -23.58
CA PHE A 8 56.12 34.91 -22.47
C PHE A 8 57.16 33.84 -22.84
N ALA A 9 58.05 33.62 -21.88
CA ALA A 9 59.25 32.82 -21.96
C ALA A 9 58.95 31.31 -22.05
N VAL A 10 59.82 30.61 -22.80
CA VAL A 10 59.99 29.17 -22.71
C VAL A 10 60.66 28.86 -21.38
N VAL A 11 59.93 28.25 -20.45
CA VAL A 11 60.52 27.38 -19.42
C VAL A 11 59.85 26.03 -19.58
N GLY A 12 60.61 25.10 -20.17
CA GLY A 12 60.22 23.70 -20.24
C GLY A 12 60.05 23.15 -18.84
N THR A 13 58.86 22.64 -18.55
CA THR A 13 58.67 21.57 -17.58
C THR A 13 58.06 20.42 -18.35
N CYS A 14 58.73 19.28 -18.25
CA CYS A 14 58.40 18.05 -18.93
C CYS A 14 56.92 17.71 -18.69
N PHE A 15 56.12 17.70 -19.75
CA PHE A 15 54.96 16.82 -19.78
C PHE A 15 55.51 15.40 -19.73
N GLY A 16 55.63 14.86 -18.52
CA GLY A 16 55.76 13.43 -18.33
C GLY A 16 54.57 12.78 -19.05
N ALA A 17 54.89 11.84 -19.92
CA ALA A 17 53.91 10.93 -20.48
C ALA A 17 53.04 10.35 -19.36
N VAL A 18 51.75 10.23 -19.62
CA VAL A 18 50.80 9.51 -18.78
C VAL A 18 51.34 8.09 -18.57
N ALA A 19 51.81 7.81 -17.36
CA ALA A 19 52.27 6.48 -16.99
C ALA A 19 51.06 5.63 -16.58
N GLU A 20 50.99 4.42 -17.13
CA GLU A 20 50.28 3.31 -16.50
C GLU A 20 50.79 3.09 -15.07
N GLY A 21 49.86 2.97 -14.11
CA GLY A 21 49.94 1.90 -13.11
C GLY A 21 50.78 2.13 -11.86
N ASP A 22 50.59 3.23 -11.12
CA ASP A 22 51.01 3.22 -9.71
C ASP A 22 50.11 2.26 -8.92
N THR A 23 50.71 1.19 -8.42
CA THR A 23 50.05 0.19 -7.58
C THR A 23 50.49 0.41 -6.13
N VAL A 24 49.51 0.55 -5.23
CA VAL A 24 49.74 0.67 -3.78
C VAL A 24 49.21 -0.59 -3.11
N ARG A 25 50.09 -1.39 -2.50
CA ARG A 25 49.73 -2.63 -1.84
C ARG A 25 49.45 -2.41 -0.36
N VAL A 26 48.40 -3.04 0.14
CA VAL A 26 48.05 -3.04 1.57
C VAL A 26 48.15 -4.47 2.09
N PRO A 27 48.98 -4.76 3.12
CA PRO A 27 49.68 -3.78 3.98
C PRO A 27 51.11 -3.40 3.53
N ALA A 28 51.60 -3.88 2.39
CA ALA A 28 53.04 -3.82 2.06
C ALA A 28 53.61 -2.42 1.83
N ASP A 29 52.89 -1.56 1.11
CA ASP A 29 53.30 -0.17 0.82
C ASP A 29 52.61 0.83 1.77
N GLN A 30 51.39 0.52 2.20
CA GLN A 30 50.61 1.33 3.15
C GLN A 30 49.92 0.41 4.17
N PRO A 31 49.87 0.77 5.46
CA PRO A 31 49.41 -0.13 6.51
C PRO A 31 47.91 -0.40 6.48
N THR A 32 47.11 0.50 5.89
CA THR A 32 45.65 0.43 5.88
C THR A 32 45.07 0.96 4.56
N LEU A 33 43.84 0.55 4.24
CA LEU A 33 43.13 1.05 3.06
C LEU A 33 42.94 2.59 3.10
N PRO A 34 42.53 3.24 4.21
CA PRO A 34 42.47 4.70 4.27
C PRO A 34 43.81 5.39 3.96
N ALA A 35 44.92 4.88 4.50
CA ALA A 35 46.26 5.42 4.21
C ALA A 35 46.63 5.23 2.73
N ALA A 36 46.28 4.09 2.13
CA ALA A 36 46.46 3.85 0.70
C ALA A 36 45.62 4.79 -0.17
N VAL A 37 44.35 5.03 0.18
CA VAL A 37 43.48 5.98 -0.52
C VAL A 37 44.02 7.39 -0.44
N GLU A 38 44.56 7.82 0.70
CA GLU A 38 45.18 9.13 0.84
C GLU A 38 46.43 9.26 -0.04
N ALA A 39 47.35 8.29 0.04
CA ALA A 39 48.64 8.32 -0.64
C ALA A 39 48.58 8.09 -2.16
N ALA A 40 47.63 7.27 -2.64
CA ALA A 40 47.58 6.86 -4.04
C ALA A 40 47.25 8.03 -4.99
N PRO A 41 47.95 8.21 -6.13
CA PRO A 41 47.57 9.24 -7.10
C PRO A 41 46.24 8.89 -7.80
N PRO A 42 45.54 9.88 -8.39
CA PRO A 42 44.37 9.61 -9.23
C PRO A 42 44.66 8.59 -10.33
N GLY A 43 43.80 7.58 -10.46
CA GLY A 43 43.91 6.48 -11.43
C GLY A 43 44.70 5.26 -10.92
N ALA A 44 45.30 5.34 -9.74
CA ALA A 44 46.09 4.25 -9.15
C ALA A 44 45.24 3.01 -8.79
N THR A 45 45.92 1.86 -8.72
CA THR A 45 45.35 0.60 -8.21
C THR A 45 45.81 0.37 -6.78
N ILE A 46 44.87 0.12 -5.87
CA ILE A 46 45.13 -0.30 -4.51
C ILE A 46 44.87 -1.81 -4.43
N GLU A 47 45.93 -2.59 -4.19
CA GLU A 47 45.86 -4.04 -4.03
C GLU A 47 45.76 -4.41 -2.55
N LEU A 48 44.65 -5.03 -2.17
CA LEU A 48 44.40 -5.53 -0.82
C LEU A 48 44.79 -7.01 -0.74
N ALA A 49 45.84 -7.31 0.02
CA ALA A 49 46.26 -8.69 0.28
C ALA A 49 45.14 -9.49 0.97
N ALA A 50 45.18 -10.82 0.84
CA ALA A 50 44.33 -11.71 1.63
C ALA A 50 44.47 -11.42 3.13
N GLY A 51 43.33 -11.33 3.82
CA GLY A 51 43.25 -11.02 5.24
C GLY A 51 42.09 -10.09 5.58
N LYS A 52 41.99 -9.80 6.88
CA LYS A 52 41.03 -8.85 7.43
C LYS A 52 41.64 -7.46 7.49
N HIS A 53 40.98 -6.50 6.87
CA HIS A 53 41.35 -5.08 6.85
C HIS A 53 40.26 -4.30 7.59
N LEU A 54 40.61 -3.69 8.72
CA LEU A 54 39.65 -2.98 9.54
C LEU A 54 39.35 -1.59 8.95
N LEU A 55 38.07 -1.25 8.87
CA LEU A 55 37.55 0.06 8.47
C LEU A 55 36.69 0.64 9.60
N PRO A 56 37.32 1.28 10.61
CA PRO A 56 36.64 1.72 11.83
C PRO A 56 35.77 2.97 11.65
N ALA A 57 35.95 3.69 10.54
CA ALA A 57 35.20 4.89 10.18
C ALA A 57 34.91 4.88 8.68
N GLY A 58 33.87 5.60 8.26
CA GLY A 58 33.50 5.72 6.85
C GLY A 58 34.65 6.27 6.00
N LEU A 59 34.85 5.69 4.82
CA LEU A 59 35.90 6.06 3.88
C LEU A 59 35.31 6.68 2.62
N ARG A 60 35.69 7.91 2.33
CA ARG A 60 35.24 8.66 1.15
C ARG A 60 36.28 8.59 0.04
N ILE A 61 35.87 8.16 -1.14
CA ILE A 61 36.65 8.11 -2.36
C ILE A 61 36.27 9.32 -3.22
N THR A 62 37.19 10.28 -3.34
CA THR A 62 36.98 11.55 -4.06
C THR A 62 37.84 11.70 -5.31
N LYS A 63 38.65 10.69 -5.63
CA LYS A 63 39.52 10.64 -6.81
C LYS A 63 39.41 9.27 -7.48
N PRO A 64 39.58 9.17 -8.81
CA PRO A 64 39.51 7.90 -9.54
C PRO A 64 40.49 6.91 -8.92
N LEU A 65 40.02 5.72 -8.54
CA LEU A 65 40.83 4.67 -7.91
C LEU A 65 40.29 3.30 -8.27
N ARG A 66 41.18 2.31 -8.31
CA ARG A 66 40.81 0.90 -8.45
C ARG A 66 41.17 0.17 -7.17
N ILE A 67 40.20 -0.32 -6.41
CA ILE A 67 40.44 -1.16 -5.23
C ILE A 67 40.24 -2.61 -5.64
N LYS A 68 41.28 -3.41 -5.49
CA LYS A 68 41.29 -4.82 -5.90
C LYS A 68 41.75 -5.73 -4.77
N GLY A 69 40.90 -6.68 -4.38
CA GLY A 69 41.28 -7.80 -3.52
C GLY A 69 41.70 -9.04 -4.31
N GLU A 70 42.35 -9.98 -3.64
CA GLU A 70 42.72 -11.27 -4.22
C GLU A 70 41.48 -12.13 -4.50
N SER A 71 40.54 -12.16 -3.56
CA SER A 71 39.27 -12.88 -3.63
C SER A 71 38.34 -12.37 -2.53
N PRO A 72 37.03 -12.25 -2.77
CA PRO A 72 36.10 -11.84 -1.71
C PRO A 72 36.00 -12.87 -0.57
N GLU A 73 36.44 -14.11 -0.79
CA GLU A 73 36.47 -15.13 0.27
C GLU A 73 37.66 -14.99 1.22
N THR A 74 38.71 -14.25 0.82
CA THR A 74 39.94 -14.08 1.62
C THR A 74 40.28 -12.64 1.95
N THR A 75 39.87 -11.66 1.14
CA THR A 75 40.11 -10.24 1.34
C THR A 75 38.85 -9.57 1.90
N ILE A 76 38.85 -9.29 3.22
CA ILE A 76 37.66 -8.85 3.96
C ILE A 76 37.89 -7.45 4.56
N LEU A 77 37.11 -6.47 4.13
CA LEU A 77 36.95 -5.18 4.77
C LEU A 77 35.91 -5.30 5.90
N GLN A 78 36.37 -5.22 7.15
CA GLN A 78 35.47 -5.30 8.32
C GLN A 78 35.14 -3.91 8.84
N THR A 79 33.85 -3.62 9.06
CA THR A 79 33.40 -2.32 9.55
C THR A 79 32.44 -2.43 10.73
N THR A 80 32.42 -1.39 11.55
CA THR A 80 31.44 -1.21 12.65
C THR A 80 30.66 0.09 12.50
N VAL A 81 30.71 0.73 11.32
CA VAL A 81 30.04 2.01 11.04
C VAL A 81 28.52 1.82 11.06
N LEU A 82 27.84 2.52 11.96
CA LEU A 82 26.39 2.48 12.16
C LEU A 82 25.66 3.76 11.74
N GLU A 83 26.42 4.83 11.49
CA GLU A 83 25.92 6.14 11.11
C GLU A 83 26.73 6.61 9.90
N GLY A 84 26.05 7.02 8.82
CA GLY A 84 26.69 7.40 7.56
C GLY A 84 27.00 6.23 6.62
N GLU A 85 27.96 6.43 5.73
CA GLU A 85 28.31 5.47 4.67
C GLU A 85 29.64 4.78 5.01
N THR A 86 29.72 3.46 4.84
CA THR A 86 30.97 2.70 5.10
C THR A 86 32.04 3.03 4.05
N LEU A 87 31.71 2.84 2.78
CA LEU A 87 32.53 3.23 1.64
C LEU A 87 31.69 4.11 0.73
N LEU A 88 32.11 5.36 0.52
CA LEU A 88 31.40 6.33 -0.30
C LEU A 88 32.24 6.76 -1.49
N ALA A 89 31.86 6.34 -2.70
CA ALA A 89 32.33 6.94 -3.94
C ALA A 89 31.54 8.23 -4.20
N ASP A 90 32.18 9.38 -4.04
CA ASP A 90 31.51 10.68 -4.08
C ASP A 90 31.94 11.48 -5.31
N LYS A 91 31.00 11.61 -6.26
CA LYS A 91 31.14 12.43 -7.48
C LYS A 91 32.44 12.14 -8.23
N VAL A 92 32.81 10.87 -8.26
CA VAL A 92 34.06 10.40 -8.86
C VAL A 92 33.76 9.54 -10.08
N ASP A 93 34.40 9.88 -11.20
CA ASP A 93 34.39 9.04 -12.40
C ASP A 93 35.59 8.09 -12.38
N GLY A 94 35.36 6.80 -12.65
CA GLY A 94 36.43 5.81 -12.75
C GLY A 94 36.81 5.17 -11.42
N PHE A 95 35.88 5.08 -10.47
CA PHE A 95 36.05 4.22 -9.30
C PHE A 95 35.74 2.76 -9.68
N THR A 96 36.60 1.82 -9.28
CA THR A 96 36.32 0.38 -9.42
C THR A 96 36.57 -0.36 -8.12
N LEU A 97 35.70 -1.31 -7.82
CA LEU A 97 35.81 -2.21 -6.67
C LEU A 97 35.72 -3.66 -7.15
N GLU A 98 36.76 -4.44 -6.91
CA GLU A 98 36.88 -5.81 -7.42
C GLU A 98 37.41 -6.77 -6.35
N GLY A 99 36.80 -7.94 -6.21
CA GLY A 99 37.43 -9.05 -5.49
C GLY A 99 37.51 -8.90 -3.97
N VAL A 100 36.60 -8.13 -3.34
CA VAL A 100 36.61 -7.87 -1.89
C VAL A 100 35.28 -8.26 -1.24
N ALA A 101 35.33 -8.70 0.02
CA ALA A 101 34.17 -8.72 0.89
C ALA A 101 34.13 -7.45 1.74
N ILE A 102 32.94 -6.85 1.91
CA ILE A 102 32.66 -5.84 2.93
C ILE A 102 31.67 -6.45 3.92
N GLU A 103 32.04 -6.47 5.18
CA GLU A 103 31.27 -7.10 6.26
C GLU A 103 31.09 -6.12 7.41
N TYR A 104 29.84 -5.89 7.81
CA TYR A 104 29.55 -5.19 9.05
C TYR A 104 29.55 -6.18 10.23
N THR A 105 30.29 -5.84 11.28
CA THR A 105 30.48 -6.68 12.49
C THR A 105 30.11 -5.94 13.78
N GLY A 106 29.42 -4.81 13.68
CA GLY A 106 28.95 -4.09 14.86
C GLY A 106 27.62 -4.65 15.41
N PRO A 107 27.03 -3.99 16.43
CA PRO A 107 25.78 -4.46 17.02
C PRO A 107 24.60 -4.33 16.05
N ALA A 108 23.55 -5.13 16.28
CA ALA A 108 22.33 -5.06 15.48
C ALA A 108 21.76 -3.62 15.47
N PRO A 109 21.22 -3.15 14.33
CA PRO A 109 20.55 -1.86 14.26
C PRO A 109 19.37 -1.80 15.25
N PRO A 110 19.10 -0.65 15.89
CA PRO A 110 17.89 -0.45 16.67
C PRO A 110 16.63 -0.73 15.85
N GLU A 111 15.63 -1.33 16.52
CA GLU A 111 14.32 -1.57 15.93
C GLU A 111 13.64 -0.24 15.57
N GLY A 112 12.93 -0.20 14.42
CA GLY A 112 12.20 1.00 13.98
C GLY A 112 13.05 2.11 13.35
N ARG A 113 14.36 1.92 13.18
CA ARG A 113 15.26 2.88 12.51
C ARG A 113 14.82 3.19 11.07
N THR A 114 14.98 4.45 10.63
CA THR A 114 14.62 4.92 9.27
C THR A 114 15.82 5.38 8.43
N ASP A 115 16.96 5.65 9.05
CA ASP A 115 18.24 5.92 8.40
C ASP A 115 19.02 4.61 8.20
N PHE A 116 19.12 4.17 6.95
CA PHE A 116 19.75 2.90 6.60
C PHE A 116 21.16 3.15 6.04
N PRO A 117 22.24 2.90 6.81
CA PRO A 117 23.61 3.06 6.32
C PRO A 117 23.93 1.99 5.26
N SER A 118 24.76 2.33 4.27
CA SER A 118 25.15 1.38 3.21
C SER A 118 26.58 0.87 3.41
N LEU A 119 26.86 -0.38 3.01
CA LEU A 119 28.24 -0.88 2.95
C LEU A 119 29.02 -0.22 1.82
N LEU A 120 28.37 0.00 0.67
CA LEU A 120 28.88 0.83 -0.42
C LEU A 120 27.80 1.80 -0.89
N SER A 121 28.15 3.07 -0.96
CA SER A 121 27.36 4.11 -1.62
C SER A 121 28.14 4.73 -2.77
N VAL A 122 27.45 4.93 -3.89
CA VAL A 122 27.92 5.67 -5.07
C VAL A 122 26.99 6.86 -5.25
N ALA A 123 27.50 8.05 -4.97
CA ALA A 123 26.75 9.30 -5.06
C ALA A 123 27.30 10.15 -6.21
N GLY A 124 26.61 10.16 -7.34
CA GLY A 124 27.11 10.74 -8.59
C GLY A 124 28.34 10.02 -9.15
N GLY A 125 28.87 10.53 -10.27
CA GLY A 125 30.04 9.96 -10.95
C GLY A 125 29.78 8.58 -11.56
N ARG A 126 30.85 7.77 -11.73
CA ARG A 126 30.79 6.42 -12.30
C ARG A 126 31.61 5.42 -11.49
N ALA A 127 30.94 4.36 -11.03
CA ALA A 127 31.54 3.26 -10.28
C ALA A 127 31.16 1.88 -10.83
N ASP A 128 32.17 1.06 -11.09
CA ASP A 128 31.99 -0.34 -11.53
C ASP A 128 32.44 -1.31 -10.42
N VAL A 129 31.52 -2.17 -9.99
CA VAL A 129 31.68 -3.14 -8.90
C VAL A 129 31.58 -4.54 -9.47
N SER A 130 32.55 -5.40 -9.16
CA SER A 130 32.52 -6.78 -9.65
C SER A 130 33.15 -7.80 -8.70
N ASN A 131 32.63 -9.02 -8.69
CA ASN A 131 33.20 -10.12 -7.89
C ASN A 131 33.39 -9.75 -6.41
N CYS A 132 32.40 -9.07 -5.82
CA CYS A 132 32.43 -8.61 -4.43
C CYS A 132 31.37 -9.33 -3.58
N VAL A 133 31.56 -9.33 -2.26
CA VAL A 133 30.57 -9.81 -1.29
C VAL A 133 30.22 -8.68 -0.33
N PHE A 134 28.94 -8.37 -0.16
CA PHE A 134 28.44 -7.39 0.80
C PHE A 134 27.53 -8.11 1.79
N ARG A 135 27.89 -8.14 3.08
CA ARG A 135 27.16 -8.96 4.07
C ARG A 135 26.96 -8.29 5.42
N ASN A 136 25.88 -8.70 6.09
CA ASN A 136 25.51 -8.26 7.44
C ASN A 136 25.27 -6.74 7.55
N SER A 137 24.85 -6.07 6.46
CA SER A 137 24.69 -4.62 6.47
C SER A 137 23.69 -4.16 7.53
N ALA A 138 24.03 -3.09 8.25
CA ALA A 138 23.14 -2.38 9.16
C ALA A 138 22.00 -1.61 8.43
N GLY A 139 22.06 -1.51 7.11
CA GLY A 139 21.04 -0.90 6.26
C GLY A 139 21.05 -1.50 4.87
N PHE A 140 21.59 -0.78 3.89
CA PHE A 140 21.67 -1.24 2.50
C PHE A 140 22.98 -1.99 2.22
N GLY A 141 22.96 -2.97 1.32
CA GLY A 141 24.20 -3.58 0.83
C GLY A 141 24.96 -2.59 -0.05
N VAL A 142 24.38 -2.28 -1.22
CA VAL A 142 24.95 -1.37 -2.21
C VAL A 142 23.91 -0.33 -2.63
N PHE A 143 24.30 0.94 -2.67
CA PHE A 143 23.39 2.05 -2.97
C PHE A 143 23.96 3.00 -4.04
N TYR A 144 23.30 3.10 -5.19
CA TYR A 144 23.59 4.10 -6.23
C TYR A 144 22.54 5.22 -6.17
N LYS A 145 23.00 6.47 -6.10
CA LYS A 145 22.15 7.67 -5.93
C LYS A 145 22.74 8.91 -6.59
N GLU A 146 21.99 10.02 -6.58
CA GLU A 146 22.46 11.35 -6.98
C GLU A 146 23.07 11.40 -8.39
N GLY A 147 22.46 10.71 -9.37
CA GLY A 147 22.92 10.69 -10.75
C GLY A 147 24.10 9.75 -11.02
N ALA A 148 24.35 8.79 -10.12
CA ALA A 148 25.43 7.83 -10.26
C ALA A 148 25.26 6.90 -11.47
N LYS A 149 26.38 6.53 -12.09
CA LYS A 149 26.42 5.61 -13.22
C LYS A 149 27.32 4.41 -12.93
N GLY A 150 27.16 3.33 -13.67
CA GLY A 150 28.11 2.22 -13.69
C GLY A 150 27.44 0.86 -13.64
N SER A 151 28.07 -0.09 -12.94
CA SER A 151 27.59 -1.46 -12.89
C SER A 151 27.91 -2.16 -11.58
N ILE A 152 27.07 -3.14 -11.21
CA ILE A 152 27.37 -4.17 -10.22
C ILE A 152 27.16 -5.53 -10.85
N ARG A 153 28.20 -6.36 -10.84
CA ARG A 153 28.20 -7.64 -11.53
C ARG A 153 28.82 -8.78 -10.73
N LYS A 154 28.32 -10.01 -10.92
CA LYS A 154 28.94 -11.23 -10.37
C LYS A 154 29.23 -11.12 -8.87
N SER A 155 28.38 -10.42 -8.14
CA SER A 155 28.58 -10.09 -6.73
C SER A 155 27.48 -10.71 -5.87
N ARG A 156 27.79 -10.96 -4.59
CA ARG A 156 26.84 -11.48 -3.61
C ARG A 156 26.49 -10.41 -2.60
N VAL A 157 25.20 -10.20 -2.35
CA VAL A 157 24.68 -9.27 -1.35
C VAL A 157 23.76 -10.05 -0.41
N GLU A 158 24.12 -10.16 0.86
CA GLU A 158 23.46 -11.08 1.78
C GLU A 158 23.24 -10.47 3.17
N ASP A 159 22.22 -10.96 3.88
CA ASP A 159 21.96 -10.64 5.29
C ASP A 159 21.92 -9.13 5.57
N CYS A 160 21.30 -8.36 4.67
CA CYS A 160 21.16 -6.90 4.81
C CYS A 160 19.93 -6.56 5.63
N TYR A 161 20.04 -5.66 6.61
CA TYR A 161 18.90 -5.26 7.45
C TYR A 161 17.74 -4.64 6.66
N ALA A 162 18.05 -3.90 5.57
CA ALA A 162 17.04 -3.30 4.71
C ALA A 162 17.06 -3.89 3.29
N ILE A 163 17.60 -3.17 2.31
CA ILE A 163 17.61 -3.52 0.89
C ILE A 163 18.99 -4.04 0.49
N GLY A 164 19.06 -5.07 -0.35
CA GLY A 164 20.32 -5.58 -0.88
C GLY A 164 21.01 -4.57 -1.81
N ILE A 165 20.48 -4.39 -3.02
CA ILE A 165 20.96 -3.44 -4.03
C ILE A 165 19.89 -2.38 -4.26
N TYR A 166 20.24 -1.11 -4.06
CA TYR A 166 19.32 0.01 -4.25
C TYR A 166 19.86 0.99 -5.30
N VAL A 167 19.04 1.32 -6.29
CA VAL A 167 19.33 2.33 -7.32
C VAL A 167 18.22 3.37 -7.28
N LYS A 168 18.58 4.64 -7.02
CA LYS A 168 17.62 5.72 -6.75
C LYS A 168 18.00 7.01 -7.46
N ASP A 169 17.01 7.88 -7.61
CA ASP A 169 17.07 9.25 -8.13
C ASP A 169 17.15 9.32 -9.66
N ALA A 170 16.64 10.43 -10.20
CA ALA A 170 16.73 10.74 -11.62
C ALA A 170 18.21 10.81 -12.06
N ASP A 171 18.44 10.50 -13.34
CA ASP A 171 19.77 10.45 -13.97
C ASP A 171 20.72 9.37 -13.45
N THR A 172 20.34 8.62 -12.40
CA THR A 172 21.06 7.42 -11.95
C THR A 172 20.82 6.28 -12.95
N SER A 173 21.90 5.64 -13.44
CA SER A 173 21.83 4.60 -14.46
C SER A 173 22.83 3.47 -14.22
N VAL A 174 22.32 2.28 -13.89
CA VAL A 174 23.16 1.17 -13.42
C VAL A 174 22.83 -0.15 -14.13
N ALA A 175 23.86 -0.87 -14.56
CA ALA A 175 23.71 -2.28 -14.96
C ALA A 175 23.82 -3.18 -13.73
N VAL A 176 22.74 -3.89 -13.38
CA VAL A 176 22.67 -4.83 -12.26
C VAL A 176 22.58 -6.23 -12.85
N GLU A 177 23.72 -6.91 -12.99
CA GLU A 177 23.80 -8.14 -13.78
C GLU A 177 24.49 -9.31 -13.06
N GLU A 178 23.94 -10.52 -13.16
CA GLU A 178 24.58 -11.74 -12.65
C GLU A 178 24.91 -11.69 -11.14
N ASN A 179 24.09 -11.01 -10.32
CA ASN A 179 24.30 -10.93 -8.88
C ASN A 179 23.43 -11.94 -8.11
N GLU A 180 23.89 -12.34 -6.93
CA GLU A 180 23.12 -13.11 -5.96
C GLU A 180 22.73 -12.21 -4.79
N VAL A 181 21.44 -11.98 -4.60
CA VAL A 181 20.91 -11.13 -3.52
C VAL A 181 19.96 -11.94 -2.64
N HIS A 182 20.24 -12.08 -1.35
CA HIS A 182 19.38 -12.89 -0.51
C HIS A 182 19.35 -12.47 0.96
N LYS A 183 18.28 -12.85 1.67
CA LYS A 183 18.08 -12.56 3.10
C LYS A 183 18.19 -11.06 3.43
N SER A 184 17.74 -10.20 2.53
CA SER A 184 17.52 -8.79 2.85
C SER A 184 16.23 -8.66 3.67
N GLY A 185 16.24 -7.82 4.72
CA GLY A 185 15.07 -7.60 5.58
C GLY A 185 13.88 -6.95 4.86
N ARG A 186 14.11 -6.35 3.68
CA ARG A 186 13.09 -5.81 2.77
C ARG A 186 13.22 -6.44 1.38
N GLU A 187 13.32 -5.65 0.32
CA GLU A 187 13.51 -6.13 -1.05
C GLU A 187 14.96 -6.51 -1.32
N GLY A 188 15.17 -7.43 -2.26
CA GLY A 188 16.51 -7.76 -2.74
C GLY A 188 17.11 -6.65 -3.60
N ILE A 189 16.49 -6.36 -4.75
CA ILE A 189 16.95 -5.33 -5.71
C ILE A 189 15.84 -4.31 -5.90
N VAL A 190 16.16 -3.02 -5.77
CA VAL A 190 15.20 -1.91 -5.93
C VAL A 190 15.70 -0.88 -6.92
N ILE A 191 14.88 -0.53 -7.91
CA ILE A 191 15.06 0.62 -8.80
C ILE A 191 13.94 1.63 -8.54
N TYR A 192 14.29 2.86 -8.16
CA TYR A 192 13.33 3.83 -7.63
C TYR A 192 13.58 5.28 -8.06
N GLU A 193 12.55 6.14 -7.94
CA GLU A 193 12.64 7.60 -8.11
C GLU A 193 13.32 8.02 -9.42
N LYS A 194 12.81 7.50 -10.53
CA LYS A 194 13.22 7.78 -11.91
C LYS A 194 14.61 7.29 -12.31
N ALA A 195 15.24 6.47 -11.46
CA ALA A 195 16.44 5.75 -11.86
C ALA A 195 16.17 4.82 -13.05
N THR A 196 17.21 4.55 -13.82
CA THR A 196 17.20 3.58 -14.93
C THR A 196 18.14 2.43 -14.62
N ALA A 197 17.75 1.21 -15.02
CA ALA A 197 18.63 0.06 -14.87
C ALA A 197 18.34 -1.02 -15.91
N VAL A 198 19.38 -1.81 -16.19
CA VAL A 198 19.22 -3.15 -16.79
C VAL A 198 19.40 -4.15 -15.67
N VAL A 199 18.34 -4.89 -15.35
CA VAL A 199 18.35 -5.92 -14.29
C VAL A 199 18.32 -7.28 -14.96
N ALA A 200 19.48 -7.91 -15.12
CA ALA A 200 19.61 -9.13 -15.94
C ALA A 200 20.37 -10.27 -15.27
N GLY A 201 19.83 -11.49 -15.34
CA GLY A 201 20.55 -12.69 -14.89
C GLY A 201 20.83 -12.75 -13.39
N ASN A 202 20.11 -11.98 -12.57
CA ASN A 202 20.29 -12.00 -11.11
C ASN A 202 19.48 -13.11 -10.46
N ARG A 203 19.95 -13.59 -9.31
CA ARG A 203 19.20 -14.47 -8.41
C ARG A 203 18.84 -13.69 -7.14
N SER A 204 17.55 -13.45 -6.90
CA SER A 204 17.06 -12.70 -5.73
C SER A 204 16.08 -13.53 -4.89
N GLY A 205 16.46 -13.94 -3.68
CA GLY A 205 15.62 -14.84 -2.90
C GLY A 205 15.70 -14.76 -1.39
N ALA A 206 14.72 -15.36 -0.71
CA ALA A 206 14.60 -15.34 0.75
C ALA A 206 14.61 -13.92 1.36
N ASN A 207 14.11 -12.92 0.63
CA ASN A 207 14.01 -11.54 1.12
C ASN A 207 12.67 -11.30 1.84
N GLY A 208 12.67 -10.32 2.75
CA GLY A 208 11.52 -10.00 3.62
C GLY A 208 10.32 -9.38 2.89
N LEU A 209 10.53 -8.87 1.67
CA LEU A 209 9.46 -8.38 0.78
C LEU A 209 9.60 -9.00 -0.62
N SER A 210 9.85 -8.20 -1.66
CA SER A 210 9.94 -8.67 -3.05
C SER A 210 11.39 -9.00 -3.45
N GLY A 211 11.56 -9.94 -4.39
CA GLY A 211 12.89 -10.23 -4.95
C GLY A 211 13.46 -9.04 -5.72
N ILE A 212 12.67 -8.49 -6.65
CA ILE A 212 13.00 -7.30 -7.44
C ILE A 212 11.79 -6.35 -7.40
N MET A 213 12.02 -5.08 -7.07
CA MET A 213 11.03 -4.02 -7.15
C MET A 213 11.48 -2.90 -8.09
N VAL A 214 10.59 -2.48 -8.99
CA VAL A 214 10.78 -1.31 -9.86
C VAL A 214 9.62 -0.35 -9.64
N ALA A 215 9.92 0.89 -9.28
CA ALA A 215 8.89 1.83 -8.83
C ALA A 215 9.22 3.29 -9.22
N ASP A 216 8.20 4.07 -9.58
CA ASP A 216 8.32 5.50 -9.94
C ASP A 216 9.44 5.76 -10.95
N THR A 217 9.51 5.00 -12.04
CA THR A 217 10.65 5.02 -12.96
C THR A 217 10.60 6.17 -13.97
N SER A 218 11.73 6.40 -14.67
CA SER A 218 11.83 7.29 -15.85
C SER A 218 10.73 6.95 -16.88
N PRO A 219 10.35 7.88 -17.79
CA PRO A 219 9.56 7.52 -18.98
C PRO A 219 10.17 6.36 -19.78
N ASP A 220 11.47 6.11 -19.64
CA ASP A 220 12.16 4.99 -20.27
C ASP A 220 11.66 3.63 -19.78
N THR A 221 11.61 2.66 -20.68
CA THR A 221 11.22 1.28 -20.34
C THR A 221 12.37 0.56 -19.62
N LEU A 222 12.13 0.17 -18.37
CA LEU A 222 13.09 -0.59 -17.57
C LEU A 222 13.06 -2.07 -17.99
N THR A 223 14.24 -2.65 -18.25
CA THR A 223 14.36 -4.06 -18.65
C THR A 223 14.71 -4.95 -17.46
N VAL A 224 13.83 -5.90 -17.15
CA VAL A 224 14.04 -6.95 -16.13
C VAL A 224 14.00 -8.30 -16.83
N ARG A 225 15.15 -8.92 -17.05
CA ARG A 225 15.23 -10.13 -17.89
C ARG A 225 16.08 -11.27 -17.33
N GLY A 226 15.61 -12.51 -17.53
CA GLY A 226 16.39 -13.70 -17.20
C GLY A 226 16.78 -13.81 -15.72
N ASN A 227 16.04 -13.18 -14.81
CA ASN A 227 16.29 -13.25 -13.38
C ASN A 227 15.58 -14.46 -12.77
N THR A 228 16.11 -14.96 -11.65
CA THR A 228 15.46 -15.96 -10.80
C THR A 228 15.07 -15.33 -9.46
N CYS A 229 13.77 -15.26 -9.17
CA CYS A 229 13.25 -14.73 -7.92
C CYS A 229 12.53 -15.82 -7.11
N GLU A 230 13.05 -16.19 -5.94
CA GLU A 230 12.50 -17.34 -5.21
C GLU A 230 12.42 -17.18 -3.70
N GLN A 231 11.41 -17.80 -3.09
CA GLN A 231 11.21 -17.84 -1.64
C GLN A 231 11.17 -16.45 -0.98
N ASN A 232 10.82 -15.41 -1.73
CA ASN A 232 10.61 -14.09 -1.17
C ASN A 232 9.26 -14.07 -0.43
N HIS A 233 9.17 -13.29 0.64
CA HIS A 233 7.97 -13.28 1.49
C HIS A 233 6.74 -12.70 0.76
N GLU A 234 6.94 -11.76 -0.16
CA GLU A 234 5.88 -11.21 -1.01
C GLU A 234 6.03 -11.68 -2.48
N ASP A 235 6.42 -10.78 -3.37
CA ASP A 235 6.39 -10.99 -4.82
C ASP A 235 7.78 -11.37 -5.37
N GLY A 236 7.84 -12.13 -6.46
CA GLY A 236 9.10 -12.38 -7.16
C GLY A 236 9.63 -11.09 -7.80
N ILE A 237 8.81 -10.49 -8.66
CA ILE A 237 9.09 -9.21 -9.33
C ILE A 237 7.85 -8.31 -9.21
N ARG A 238 8.03 -7.08 -8.76
CA ARG A 238 6.95 -6.08 -8.66
C ARG A 238 7.29 -4.80 -9.40
N ALA A 239 6.47 -4.41 -10.36
CA ALA A 239 6.49 -3.09 -10.99
C ALA A 239 5.28 -2.28 -10.53
N CYS A 240 5.53 -1.15 -9.87
CA CYS A 240 4.48 -0.33 -9.25
C CYS A 240 4.74 1.17 -9.42
N LEU A 241 3.82 2.00 -8.91
CA LEU A 241 3.95 3.47 -8.86
C LEU A 241 4.33 4.09 -10.21
N ARG A 242 3.55 3.81 -11.27
CA ARG A 242 3.80 4.28 -12.66
C ARG A 242 5.06 3.76 -13.33
N ALA A 243 5.64 2.67 -12.84
CA ALA A 243 6.76 2.02 -13.53
C ALA A 243 6.37 1.59 -14.95
N ASN A 244 7.25 1.83 -15.92
CA ASN A 244 7.16 1.30 -17.28
C ASN A 244 8.21 0.20 -17.45
N ALA A 245 7.79 -1.07 -17.50
CA ALA A 245 8.71 -2.22 -17.43
C ALA A 245 8.49 -3.26 -18.54
N HIS A 246 9.61 -3.76 -19.08
CA HIS A 246 9.67 -4.95 -19.92
C HIS A 246 10.25 -6.11 -19.08
N ILE A 247 9.38 -7.03 -18.67
CA ILE A 247 9.71 -8.15 -17.79
C ILE A 247 9.74 -9.43 -18.64
N GLU A 248 10.93 -9.94 -18.96
CA GLU A 248 11.12 -10.98 -19.96
C GLU A 248 11.88 -12.21 -19.43
N GLY A 249 11.34 -13.42 -19.65
CA GLY A 249 12.09 -14.66 -19.46
C GLY A 249 12.58 -14.90 -18.02
N ASN A 250 11.90 -14.33 -17.03
CA ASN A 250 12.24 -14.51 -15.61
C ASN A 250 11.59 -15.78 -15.05
N THR A 251 12.23 -16.37 -14.04
CA THR A 251 11.70 -17.50 -13.26
C THR A 251 11.35 -17.03 -11.86
N CYS A 252 10.07 -17.09 -11.49
CA CYS A 252 9.59 -16.74 -10.17
C CYS A 252 9.03 -17.98 -9.48
N ARG A 253 9.61 -18.39 -8.34
CA ARG A 253 9.29 -19.67 -7.71
C ARG A 253 9.04 -19.56 -6.20
N ASP A 254 7.95 -20.15 -5.73
CA ASP A 254 7.67 -20.32 -4.30
C ASP A 254 7.73 -19.00 -3.50
N ASN A 255 7.38 -17.87 -4.13
CA ASN A 255 7.23 -16.58 -3.46
C ASN A 255 5.88 -16.53 -2.72
N GLY A 256 5.79 -15.83 -1.59
CA GLY A 256 4.62 -15.89 -0.69
C GLY A 256 3.33 -15.31 -1.26
N ASN A 257 3.41 -14.40 -2.24
CA ASN A 257 2.27 -13.76 -2.86
C ASN A 257 2.24 -13.94 -4.39
N ARG A 258 2.95 -13.13 -5.18
CA ARG A 258 2.89 -13.21 -6.65
C ARG A 258 4.21 -13.61 -7.28
N GLY A 259 4.16 -14.23 -8.46
CA GLY A 259 5.33 -14.37 -9.32
C GLY A 259 5.77 -13.00 -9.86
N VAL A 260 4.93 -12.41 -10.71
CA VAL A 260 5.10 -11.06 -11.27
C VAL A 260 3.87 -10.21 -10.95
N ALA A 261 4.08 -9.00 -10.46
CA ALA A 261 3.02 -8.04 -10.14
C ALA A 261 3.23 -6.73 -10.93
N MET A 262 2.19 -6.27 -11.64
CA MET A 262 2.12 -4.96 -12.28
C MET A 262 0.95 -4.19 -11.64
N ASP A 263 1.23 -3.13 -10.90
CA ASP A 263 0.20 -2.40 -10.14
C ASP A 263 0.38 -0.87 -10.14
N THR A 264 -0.58 -0.15 -9.54
CA THR A 264 -0.45 1.28 -9.21
C THR A 264 -0.07 2.13 -10.44
N ALA A 265 -0.85 2.01 -11.51
CA ALA A 265 -0.64 2.67 -12.80
C ALA A 265 0.61 2.24 -13.58
N GLY A 266 1.15 1.05 -13.30
CA GLY A 266 2.27 0.47 -14.04
C GLY A 266 1.91 0.12 -15.49
N THR A 267 2.87 0.27 -16.41
CA THR A 267 2.69 -0.06 -17.83
C THR A 267 3.82 -0.95 -18.33
N GLY A 268 3.59 -1.57 -19.49
CA GLY A 268 4.62 -2.32 -20.19
C GLY A 268 4.20 -3.74 -20.52
N THR A 269 5.15 -4.68 -20.41
CA THR A 269 4.98 -6.03 -20.96
C THR A 269 5.57 -7.10 -20.04
N VAL A 270 4.93 -8.26 -20.01
CA VAL A 270 5.35 -9.43 -19.23
C VAL A 270 5.42 -10.61 -20.19
N VAL A 271 6.61 -11.00 -20.64
CA VAL A 271 6.79 -11.93 -21.76
C VAL A 271 7.60 -13.16 -21.37
N GLY A 272 7.08 -14.35 -21.65
CA GLY A 272 7.84 -15.60 -21.52
C GLY A 272 8.31 -15.93 -20.10
N ASN A 273 7.68 -15.38 -19.06
CA ASN A 273 8.06 -15.63 -17.67
C ASN A 273 7.46 -16.96 -17.18
N THR A 274 8.18 -17.63 -16.29
CA THR A 274 7.70 -18.85 -15.63
C THR A 274 7.46 -18.55 -14.15
N CYS A 275 6.20 -18.65 -13.72
CA CYS A 275 5.78 -18.47 -12.34
C CYS A 275 5.25 -19.79 -11.77
N THR A 276 5.84 -20.30 -10.70
CA THR A 276 5.46 -21.57 -10.07
C THR A 276 5.31 -21.42 -8.57
N GLY A 277 4.21 -21.94 -8.01
CA GLY A 277 3.88 -21.75 -6.60
C GLY A 277 3.43 -20.32 -6.28
N GLY A 278 3.36 -19.98 -4.99
CA GLY A 278 2.77 -18.71 -4.53
C GLY A 278 1.26 -18.62 -4.72
N GLN A 279 0.68 -17.45 -4.52
CA GLN A 279 -0.77 -17.25 -4.65
C GLN A 279 -1.20 -17.00 -6.10
N ILE A 280 -0.52 -16.10 -6.81
CA ILE A 280 -0.85 -15.73 -8.18
C ILE A 280 0.41 -15.74 -9.04
N GLY A 281 0.35 -16.23 -10.28
CA GLY A 281 1.49 -16.23 -11.19
C GLY A 281 1.81 -14.82 -11.69
N VAL A 282 0.91 -14.25 -12.50
CA VAL A 282 0.99 -12.86 -12.98
C VAL A 282 -0.25 -12.07 -12.55
N ASP A 283 -0.08 -11.01 -11.75
CA ASP A 283 -1.16 -10.13 -11.28
C ASP A 283 -1.04 -8.74 -11.92
N ILE A 284 -2.09 -8.31 -12.63
CA ILE A 284 -2.21 -6.98 -13.24
C ILE A 284 -3.34 -6.26 -12.52
N ARG A 285 -3.07 -5.19 -11.79
CA ARG A 285 -4.07 -4.56 -10.91
C ARG A 285 -3.95 -3.06 -10.83
N SER A 286 -4.94 -2.44 -10.21
CA SER A 286 -5.07 -1.00 -10.01
C SER A 286 -5.44 -0.24 -11.29
N PRO A 287 -6.17 0.87 -11.16
CA PRO A 287 -6.57 1.63 -12.33
C PRO A 287 -5.36 2.31 -12.98
N GLY A 288 -5.47 2.55 -14.29
CA GLY A 288 -4.39 3.06 -15.13
C GLY A 288 -3.28 2.06 -15.45
N THR A 289 -3.24 0.90 -14.79
CA THR A 289 -2.30 -0.17 -15.14
C THR A 289 -2.69 -0.78 -16.48
N THR A 290 -1.76 -0.82 -17.43
CA THR A 290 -1.99 -1.34 -18.79
C THR A 290 -0.83 -2.25 -19.21
N VAL A 291 -1.11 -3.54 -19.39
CA VAL A 291 -0.07 -4.57 -19.58
C VAL A 291 -0.42 -5.53 -20.70
N THR A 292 0.57 -5.83 -21.55
CA THR A 292 0.51 -7.01 -22.44
C THR A 292 1.32 -8.15 -21.83
N ALA A 293 0.65 -9.25 -21.50
CA ALA A 293 1.25 -10.47 -20.98
C ALA A 293 1.20 -11.57 -22.04
N GLU A 294 2.36 -12.00 -22.53
CA GLU A 294 2.47 -12.93 -23.66
C GLU A 294 3.34 -14.15 -23.33
N GLY A 295 2.86 -15.35 -23.65
CA GLY A 295 3.66 -16.58 -23.60
C GLY A 295 4.15 -16.97 -22.19
N ASN A 296 3.54 -16.44 -21.13
CA ASN A 296 3.92 -16.77 -19.76
C ASN A 296 3.37 -18.13 -19.34
N ILE A 297 4.08 -18.80 -18.43
CA ILE A 297 3.67 -20.07 -17.84
C ILE A 297 3.43 -19.83 -16.35
N CYS A 298 2.18 -20.01 -15.89
CA CYS A 298 1.79 -19.90 -14.50
C CYS A 298 1.23 -21.23 -14.02
N SER A 299 1.89 -21.88 -13.06
CA SER A 299 1.49 -23.21 -12.62
C SER A 299 1.59 -23.43 -11.13
N GLU A 300 0.74 -24.32 -10.62
CA GLU A 300 0.74 -24.76 -9.22
C GLU A 300 0.57 -23.61 -8.21
N THR A 301 -0.04 -22.50 -8.63
CA THR A 301 -0.36 -21.38 -7.72
C THR A 301 -1.53 -21.74 -6.82
N SER A 302 -1.61 -21.15 -5.62
CA SER A 302 -2.67 -21.44 -4.65
C SER A 302 -3.99 -20.75 -4.97
N LEU A 303 -3.98 -19.69 -5.79
CA LEU A 303 -5.17 -19.01 -6.32
C LEU A 303 -5.21 -19.13 -7.85
N SER A 304 -4.93 -18.04 -8.56
CA SER A 304 -5.08 -17.96 -10.02
C SER A 304 -3.72 -18.05 -10.72
N GLY A 305 -3.67 -18.62 -11.92
CA GLY A 305 -2.49 -18.51 -12.77
C GLY A 305 -2.20 -17.04 -13.11
N MET A 306 -3.20 -16.34 -13.63
CA MET A 306 -3.12 -14.90 -13.93
C MET A 306 -4.38 -14.14 -13.49
N SER A 307 -4.23 -12.85 -13.19
CA SER A 307 -5.34 -11.95 -12.87
C SER A 307 -5.23 -10.57 -13.50
N VAL A 308 -6.40 -9.98 -13.83
CA VAL A 308 -6.56 -8.57 -14.17
C VAL A 308 -7.65 -7.99 -13.25
N PHE A 309 -7.32 -7.05 -12.36
CA PHE A 309 -8.22 -6.57 -11.30
C PHE A 309 -8.29 -5.04 -11.16
N PHE A 310 -9.35 -4.57 -10.47
CA PHE A 310 -9.51 -3.20 -9.94
C PHE A 310 -9.22 -2.08 -10.95
N GLY A 311 -9.90 -2.09 -12.10
CA GLY A 311 -9.78 -1.02 -13.11
C GLY A 311 -8.57 -1.15 -14.05
N ALA A 312 -7.79 -2.24 -13.93
CA ALA A 312 -6.65 -2.48 -14.79
C ALA A 312 -7.06 -2.97 -16.19
N LYS A 313 -6.13 -2.85 -17.13
CA LYS A 313 -6.31 -3.27 -18.53
C LYS A 313 -5.23 -4.26 -18.93
N GLY A 314 -5.63 -5.41 -19.47
CA GLY A 314 -4.72 -6.49 -19.83
C GLY A 314 -4.94 -7.05 -21.23
N ILE A 315 -3.85 -7.30 -21.96
CA ILE A 315 -3.87 -8.20 -23.13
C ILE A 315 -3.14 -9.46 -22.71
N LEU A 316 -3.86 -10.57 -22.54
CA LEU A 316 -3.31 -11.87 -22.15
C LEU A 316 -3.31 -12.77 -23.38
N LYS A 317 -2.15 -12.96 -24.00
CA LYS A 317 -2.00 -13.73 -25.24
C LYS A 317 -1.11 -14.96 -25.09
N GLY A 318 -1.57 -16.13 -25.52
CA GLY A 318 -0.71 -17.32 -25.63
C GLY A 318 -0.12 -17.82 -24.30
N ASN A 319 -0.72 -17.46 -23.16
CA ASN A 319 -0.22 -17.86 -21.84
C ASN A 319 -0.73 -19.26 -21.46
N LYS A 320 0.00 -19.94 -20.57
CA LYS A 320 -0.35 -21.26 -20.05
C LYS A 320 -0.59 -21.18 -18.54
N CYS A 321 -1.84 -21.39 -18.11
CA CYS A 321 -2.24 -21.44 -16.72
C CYS A 321 -2.61 -22.89 -16.34
N LEU A 322 -1.70 -23.58 -15.66
CA LEU A 322 -1.75 -25.04 -15.51
C LEU A 322 -1.79 -25.46 -14.03
N LYS A 323 -2.71 -26.36 -13.68
CA LYS A 323 -2.70 -27.02 -12.35
C LYS A 323 -2.74 -26.06 -11.16
N ASN A 324 -3.36 -24.89 -11.32
CA ASN A 324 -3.53 -23.94 -10.23
C ASN A 324 -4.67 -24.40 -9.30
N ARG A 325 -4.55 -24.10 -8.01
CA ARG A 325 -5.50 -24.58 -6.99
C ARG A 325 -6.83 -23.85 -6.96
N ALA A 326 -6.95 -22.71 -7.64
CA ALA A 326 -8.25 -22.08 -7.90
C ALA A 326 -8.51 -21.89 -9.40
N LEU A 327 -7.94 -20.89 -10.06
CA LEU A 327 -8.36 -20.50 -11.42
C LEU A 327 -7.19 -20.49 -12.40
N GLY A 328 -7.49 -20.62 -13.69
CA GLY A 328 -6.49 -20.33 -14.73
C GLY A 328 -6.28 -18.82 -14.83
N ILE A 329 -7.27 -18.10 -15.36
CA ILE A 329 -7.27 -16.64 -15.52
C ILE A 329 -8.51 -16.03 -14.86
N ARG A 330 -8.36 -14.94 -14.09
CA ARG A 330 -9.49 -14.18 -13.52
C ARG A 330 -9.45 -12.72 -13.95
N VAL A 331 -10.54 -12.23 -14.53
CA VAL A 331 -10.77 -10.82 -14.86
C VAL A 331 -11.89 -10.31 -13.95
N SER A 332 -11.58 -9.37 -13.06
CA SER A 332 -12.50 -9.02 -11.97
C SER A 332 -12.54 -7.53 -11.66
N HIS A 333 -13.62 -7.12 -11.01
CA HIS A 333 -13.92 -5.77 -10.55
C HIS A 333 -14.29 -4.80 -11.67
N TRP A 334 -15.04 -3.78 -11.29
CA TRP A 334 -15.56 -2.77 -12.20
C TRP A 334 -14.44 -2.03 -12.92
N GLU A 335 -14.72 -1.62 -14.17
CA GLU A 335 -13.79 -0.91 -15.06
C GLU A 335 -12.54 -1.69 -15.47
N THR A 336 -12.40 -2.93 -14.99
CA THR A 336 -11.39 -3.86 -15.48
C THR A 336 -11.78 -4.37 -16.86
N THR A 337 -10.85 -4.33 -17.80
CA THR A 337 -11.03 -4.88 -19.16
C THR A 337 -9.87 -5.78 -19.55
N ALA A 338 -10.14 -6.93 -20.17
CA ALA A 338 -9.08 -7.77 -20.71
C ALA A 338 -9.39 -8.35 -22.09
N GLU A 339 -8.35 -8.48 -22.93
CA GLU A 339 -8.35 -9.36 -24.10
C GLU A 339 -7.65 -10.66 -23.72
N VAL A 340 -8.39 -11.76 -23.68
CA VAL A 340 -7.89 -13.09 -23.31
C VAL A 340 -7.88 -13.93 -24.58
N LEU A 341 -6.71 -14.04 -25.20
CA LEU A 341 -6.51 -14.57 -26.55
C LEU A 341 -5.57 -15.79 -26.54
N GLU A 342 -5.96 -16.89 -27.17
CA GLU A 342 -5.04 -18.02 -27.45
C GLU A 342 -4.39 -18.64 -26.19
N ASN A 343 -4.99 -18.48 -25.01
CA ASN A 343 -4.44 -19.00 -23.76
C ASN A 343 -4.85 -20.46 -23.53
N VAL A 344 -4.04 -21.19 -22.77
CA VAL A 344 -4.29 -22.56 -22.34
C VAL A 344 -4.51 -22.58 -20.82
N CYS A 345 -5.72 -22.89 -20.38
CA CYS A 345 -6.09 -22.99 -18.97
C CYS A 345 -6.54 -24.41 -18.62
N ASN A 346 -5.60 -25.27 -18.23
CA ASN A 346 -5.85 -26.70 -18.08
C ASN A 346 -5.57 -27.21 -16.66
N GLU A 347 -6.36 -28.22 -16.26
CA GLU A 347 -6.18 -28.95 -15.00
C GLU A 347 -6.21 -28.06 -13.74
N ASN A 348 -6.82 -26.87 -13.81
CA ASN A 348 -6.99 -26.01 -12.65
C ASN A 348 -8.12 -26.59 -11.76
N ALA A 349 -7.96 -26.53 -10.44
CA ALA A 349 -8.93 -27.15 -9.53
C ALA A 349 -10.31 -26.45 -9.52
N GLY A 350 -10.37 -25.18 -9.92
CA GLY A 350 -11.60 -24.42 -10.17
C GLY A 350 -11.86 -24.24 -11.66
N SER A 351 -12.17 -23.02 -12.12
CA SER A 351 -12.50 -22.76 -13.53
C SER A 351 -11.27 -22.35 -14.35
N GLY A 352 -11.31 -22.60 -15.66
CA GLY A 352 -10.27 -22.14 -16.59
C GLY A 352 -10.18 -20.62 -16.65
N ILE A 353 -11.23 -19.96 -17.15
CA ILE A 353 -11.32 -18.49 -17.24
C ILE A 353 -12.55 -18.00 -16.47
N VAL A 354 -12.39 -16.95 -15.65
CA VAL A 354 -13.49 -16.32 -14.90
C VAL A 354 -13.55 -14.82 -15.20
N VAL A 355 -14.75 -14.30 -15.47
CA VAL A 355 -15.04 -12.87 -15.59
C VAL A 355 -16.13 -12.51 -14.58
N ASP A 356 -15.82 -11.70 -13.59
CA ASP A 356 -16.73 -11.43 -12.48
C ASP A 356 -16.67 -9.99 -11.92
N THR A 357 -17.57 -9.68 -10.98
CA THR A 357 -17.61 -8.40 -10.25
C THR A 357 -17.62 -7.16 -11.15
N GLY A 358 -18.44 -7.16 -12.20
CA GLY A 358 -18.63 -6.00 -13.09
C GLY A 358 -17.54 -5.79 -14.14
N ALA A 359 -16.64 -6.76 -14.33
CA ALA A 359 -15.59 -6.70 -15.33
C ALA A 359 -16.09 -7.05 -16.75
N PHE A 360 -15.30 -6.67 -17.75
CA PHE A 360 -15.51 -7.06 -19.14
C PHE A 360 -14.29 -7.79 -19.72
N ALA A 361 -14.50 -8.84 -20.51
CA ALA A 361 -13.40 -9.47 -21.26
C ALA A 361 -13.80 -9.93 -22.67
N ALA A 362 -12.93 -9.71 -23.64
CA ALA A 362 -12.98 -10.42 -24.92
C ALA A 362 -12.23 -11.74 -24.78
N VAL A 363 -12.92 -12.87 -24.86
CA VAL A 363 -12.36 -14.21 -24.62
C VAL A 363 -12.39 -14.99 -25.93
N ARG A 364 -11.24 -15.06 -26.63
CA ARG A 364 -11.17 -15.65 -27.98
C ARG A 364 -10.10 -16.71 -28.13
N SER A 365 -10.44 -17.79 -28.83
CA SER A 365 -9.49 -18.81 -29.28
C SER A 365 -8.70 -19.47 -28.13
N ASN A 366 -9.24 -19.49 -26.91
CA ASN A 366 -8.61 -20.11 -25.75
C ASN A 366 -8.95 -21.60 -25.66
N GLU A 367 -8.06 -22.35 -25.03
CA GLU A 367 -8.26 -23.75 -24.69
C GLU A 367 -8.43 -23.88 -23.17
N CYS A 368 -9.56 -24.41 -22.70
CA CYS A 368 -9.78 -24.72 -21.29
C CYS A 368 -10.23 -26.16 -21.11
N ARG A 369 -9.37 -27.02 -20.57
CA ARG A 369 -9.64 -28.45 -20.43
C ARG A 369 -9.42 -28.98 -19.03
N GLN A 370 -10.23 -29.98 -18.67
CA GLN A 370 -10.04 -30.76 -17.44
C GLN A 370 -9.98 -29.90 -16.17
N ASN A 371 -10.67 -28.76 -16.16
CA ASN A 371 -10.76 -27.93 -14.96
C ASN A 371 -11.83 -28.50 -13.99
N GLY A 372 -11.62 -28.32 -12.69
CA GLY A 372 -12.49 -28.86 -11.63
C GLY A 372 -13.86 -28.16 -11.51
N SER A 373 -14.06 -27.06 -12.22
CA SER A 373 -15.32 -26.34 -12.34
C SER A 373 -15.70 -26.16 -13.82
N PHE A 374 -15.80 -24.92 -14.32
CA PHE A 374 -16.16 -24.64 -15.70
C PHE A 374 -14.92 -24.36 -16.56
N GLY A 375 -15.01 -24.61 -17.87
CA GLY A 375 -14.01 -24.09 -18.81
C GLY A 375 -13.98 -22.56 -18.75
N MET A 376 -15.16 -21.93 -18.77
CA MET A 376 -15.34 -20.50 -18.63
C MET A 376 -16.56 -20.15 -17.75
N LEU A 377 -16.43 -19.17 -16.85
CA LEU A 377 -17.51 -18.66 -16.01
C LEU A 377 -17.60 -17.14 -16.12
N VAL A 378 -18.79 -16.62 -16.45
CA VAL A 378 -19.12 -15.20 -16.28
C VAL A 378 -20.11 -15.09 -15.13
N SER A 379 -19.79 -14.37 -14.06
CA SER A 379 -20.65 -14.25 -12.88
C SER A 379 -20.79 -12.83 -12.37
N ASP A 380 -21.81 -12.58 -11.56
CA ASP A 380 -22.15 -11.28 -10.96
C ASP A 380 -22.83 -10.31 -11.93
N GLU A 381 -23.72 -9.47 -11.38
CA GLU A 381 -24.41 -8.42 -12.12
C GLU A 381 -23.40 -7.48 -12.81
N SER A 382 -23.69 -7.09 -14.05
CA SER A 382 -22.84 -6.21 -14.88
C SER A 382 -21.54 -6.83 -15.41
N SER A 383 -21.16 -8.04 -15.02
CA SER A 383 -20.06 -8.75 -15.67
C SER A 383 -20.47 -9.23 -17.06
N SER A 384 -19.56 -9.12 -18.02
CA SER A 384 -19.85 -9.52 -19.40
C SER A 384 -18.60 -10.01 -20.14
N ALA A 385 -18.80 -10.85 -21.15
CA ALA A 385 -17.71 -11.33 -21.99
C ALA A 385 -18.16 -11.51 -23.44
N ASP A 386 -17.28 -11.12 -24.36
CA ASP A 386 -17.42 -11.39 -25.80
C ASP A 386 -16.66 -12.67 -26.13
N VAL A 387 -17.38 -13.74 -26.43
CA VAL A 387 -16.83 -15.10 -26.48
C VAL A 387 -16.87 -15.63 -27.91
N SER A 388 -15.71 -16.05 -28.45
CA SER A 388 -15.65 -16.70 -29.77
C SER A 388 -14.51 -17.71 -29.87
N GLU A 389 -14.71 -18.79 -30.63
CA GLU A 389 -13.64 -19.73 -31.02
C GLU A 389 -12.90 -20.45 -29.86
N ASN A 390 -13.46 -20.48 -28.65
CA ASN A 390 -12.83 -21.17 -27.52
C ASN A 390 -13.11 -22.68 -27.57
N ARG A 391 -12.09 -23.48 -27.25
CA ARG A 391 -12.17 -24.93 -27.09
C ARG A 391 -12.26 -25.29 -25.62
N LEU A 392 -13.46 -25.67 -25.18
CA LEU A 392 -13.77 -25.98 -23.78
C LEU A 392 -14.17 -27.46 -23.71
N GLU A 393 -13.36 -28.31 -23.05
CA GLU A 393 -13.58 -29.77 -23.07
C GLU A 393 -13.25 -30.44 -21.73
N GLY A 394 -14.13 -31.33 -21.26
CA GLY A 394 -13.85 -32.20 -20.11
C GLY A 394 -13.79 -31.46 -18.77
N ASN A 395 -14.46 -30.30 -18.64
CA ASN A 395 -14.53 -29.53 -17.40
C ASN A 395 -15.65 -30.07 -16.49
N SER A 396 -15.39 -30.19 -15.18
CA SER A 396 -16.20 -31.04 -14.28
C SER A 396 -17.63 -30.55 -14.02
N LYS A 397 -17.89 -29.24 -14.10
CA LYS A 397 -19.23 -28.64 -13.93
C LYS A 397 -19.89 -28.22 -15.25
N GLY A 398 -19.14 -28.24 -16.35
CA GLY A 398 -19.62 -27.86 -17.69
C GLY A 398 -18.62 -26.97 -18.44
N ASP A 399 -18.86 -26.77 -19.73
CA ASP A 399 -17.91 -26.03 -20.57
C ASP A 399 -17.95 -24.53 -20.33
N SER A 400 -19.13 -23.92 -20.33
CA SER A 400 -19.32 -22.51 -19.98
C SER A 400 -20.58 -22.24 -19.17
N GLN A 401 -20.56 -21.20 -18.34
CA GLN A 401 -21.71 -20.75 -17.54
C GLN A 401 -21.75 -19.23 -17.47
N LYS A 402 -22.96 -18.66 -17.57
CA LYS A 402 -23.26 -17.29 -17.13
C LYS A 402 -24.17 -17.35 -15.90
N ALA A 403 -23.71 -16.85 -14.75
CA ALA A 403 -24.44 -16.86 -13.49
C ALA A 403 -24.74 -15.44 -13.02
N GLU A 404 -25.88 -15.23 -12.35
CA GLU A 404 -26.21 -13.90 -11.82
C GLU A 404 -25.28 -13.47 -10.68
N GLY A 405 -24.74 -14.41 -9.90
CA GLY A 405 -23.78 -14.13 -8.83
C GLY A 405 -24.28 -13.09 -7.82
N LEU A 406 -23.40 -12.17 -7.42
CA LEU A 406 -23.73 -11.06 -6.53
C LEU A 406 -24.34 -9.87 -7.31
N PRO A 407 -25.41 -9.25 -6.78
CA PRO A 407 -25.90 -7.99 -7.31
C PRO A 407 -24.87 -6.87 -7.10
N ALA A 408 -24.91 -5.84 -7.95
CA ALA A 408 -23.94 -4.73 -7.95
C ALA A 408 -23.79 -4.06 -6.58
N ARG A 409 -24.89 -3.98 -5.81
CA ARG A 409 -24.90 -3.42 -4.44
C ARG A 409 -24.08 -4.22 -3.42
N LEU A 410 -23.78 -5.50 -3.67
CA LEU A 410 -23.03 -6.38 -2.76
C LEU A 410 -21.65 -6.77 -3.31
N GLN A 411 -21.33 -6.35 -4.54
CA GLN A 411 -20.02 -6.57 -5.12
C GLN A 411 -18.99 -5.69 -4.42
N TYR A 412 -17.80 -6.27 -4.17
CA TYR A 412 -16.67 -5.55 -3.60
C TYR A 412 -16.12 -4.57 -4.63
N GLN A 413 -16.29 -3.27 -4.42
CA GLN A 413 -15.95 -2.23 -5.41
C GLN A 413 -14.88 -1.25 -4.92
N VAL A 414 -14.65 -1.18 -3.60
CA VAL A 414 -13.72 -0.24 -2.98
C VAL A 414 -12.64 -1.01 -2.25
N LEU A 415 -11.39 -0.74 -2.60
CA LEU A 415 -10.23 -0.97 -1.76
C LEU A 415 -9.66 0.39 -1.39
N PRO A 416 -9.64 0.81 -0.11
CA PRO A 416 -9.15 2.12 0.29
C PRO A 416 -7.75 2.46 -0.27
N PHE A 417 -6.85 1.46 -0.31
CA PHE A 417 -5.52 1.60 -0.91
C PHE A 417 -5.56 1.93 -2.41
N GLU A 418 -6.45 1.29 -3.18
CA GLU A 418 -6.60 1.54 -4.61
C GLU A 418 -7.20 2.93 -4.87
N ILE A 419 -8.10 3.40 -4.00
CA ILE A 419 -8.68 4.76 -4.07
C ILE A 419 -7.60 5.83 -3.84
N GLY A 420 -6.81 5.70 -2.77
CA GLY A 420 -5.71 6.63 -2.50
C GLY A 420 -4.67 6.64 -3.63
N THR A 421 -4.32 5.46 -4.15
CA THR A 421 -3.42 5.31 -5.30
C THR A 421 -3.97 5.95 -6.58
N ALA A 422 -5.24 5.73 -6.90
CA ALA A 422 -5.87 6.33 -8.08
C ALA A 422 -5.88 7.86 -7.99
N PHE A 423 -6.10 8.41 -6.79
CA PHE A 423 -6.01 9.85 -6.55
C PHE A 423 -4.60 10.40 -6.78
N LEU A 424 -3.59 9.72 -6.23
CA LEU A 424 -2.18 10.09 -6.44
C LEU A 424 -1.78 10.06 -7.93
N ASN A 425 -2.35 9.12 -8.69
CA ASN A 425 -2.15 9.00 -10.13
C ASN A 425 -3.04 9.93 -10.97
N ARG A 426 -3.77 10.86 -10.33
CA ARG A 426 -4.69 11.82 -10.98
C ARG A 426 -5.74 11.15 -11.86
N GLN A 427 -6.23 9.98 -11.44
CA GLN A 427 -7.26 9.21 -12.15
C GLN A 427 -8.66 9.69 -11.76
N THR A 428 -8.92 11.00 -11.95
CA THR A 428 -10.11 11.70 -11.48
C THR A 428 -11.42 11.13 -12.06
N ARG A 429 -11.41 10.70 -13.32
CA ARG A 429 -12.58 10.06 -13.95
C ARG A 429 -12.93 8.71 -13.33
N TYR A 430 -11.93 7.87 -13.03
CA TYR A 430 -12.13 6.58 -12.37
C TYR A 430 -12.69 6.77 -10.96
N LEU A 431 -12.13 7.73 -10.21
CA LEU A 431 -12.63 8.03 -8.86
C LEU A 431 -14.09 8.49 -8.89
N ASP A 432 -14.43 9.35 -9.84
CA ASP A 432 -15.79 9.87 -9.96
C ASP A 432 -16.80 8.82 -10.43
N SER A 433 -16.41 7.92 -11.34
CA SER A 433 -17.25 6.80 -11.76
C SER A 433 -17.47 5.79 -10.63
N VAL A 434 -16.44 5.50 -9.82
CA VAL A 434 -16.60 4.69 -8.60
C VAL A 434 -17.62 5.33 -7.67
N ALA A 435 -17.42 6.58 -7.26
CA ALA A 435 -18.31 7.26 -6.33
C ALA A 435 -19.77 7.33 -6.85
N THR A 436 -19.95 7.63 -8.15
CA THR A 436 -21.26 7.64 -8.82
C THR A 436 -21.95 6.28 -8.73
N ARG A 437 -21.23 5.19 -8.98
CA ARG A 437 -21.80 3.83 -8.85
C ARG A 437 -22.17 3.50 -7.41
N LEU A 438 -21.32 3.85 -6.44
CA LEU A 438 -21.58 3.58 -5.02
C LEU A 438 -22.85 4.30 -4.55
N ARG A 439 -23.06 5.55 -4.96
CA ARG A 439 -24.30 6.31 -4.73
C ARG A 439 -25.50 5.64 -5.39
N LYS A 440 -25.39 5.30 -6.69
CA LYS A 440 -26.47 4.69 -7.47
C LYS A 440 -26.95 3.36 -6.89
N HIS A 441 -26.01 2.47 -6.53
CA HIS A 441 -26.33 1.13 -6.07
C HIS A 441 -26.48 1.01 -4.55
N ARG A 442 -26.15 2.08 -3.80
CA ARG A 442 -26.06 2.05 -2.33
C ARG A 442 -25.22 0.86 -1.90
N SER A 443 -23.99 0.77 -2.43
CA SER A 443 -23.16 -0.43 -2.29
C SER A 443 -22.71 -0.67 -0.83
N ARG A 444 -22.73 -1.95 -0.44
CA ARG A 444 -22.30 -2.44 0.87
C ARG A 444 -21.22 -3.49 0.72
N TYR A 445 -20.33 -3.57 1.70
CA TYR A 445 -19.50 -4.76 1.88
C TYR A 445 -20.36 -5.92 2.39
N SER A 446 -19.78 -7.12 2.37
CA SER A 446 -20.41 -8.33 2.90
C SER A 446 -20.69 -8.29 4.40
N ASP A 447 -20.15 -7.29 5.11
CA ASP A 447 -20.39 -7.04 6.53
C ASP A 447 -21.40 -5.91 6.78
N GLY A 448 -22.07 -5.39 5.74
CA GLY A 448 -23.04 -4.30 5.86
C GLY A 448 -22.43 -2.88 5.91
N GLY A 449 -21.10 -2.74 5.84
CA GLY A 449 -20.43 -1.44 5.78
C GLY A 449 -20.70 -0.67 4.48
N TYR A 450 -20.90 0.64 4.57
CA TYR A 450 -21.13 1.50 3.40
C TYR A 450 -19.85 1.71 2.60
N GLN A 451 -19.79 1.16 1.39
CA GLN A 451 -18.60 1.32 0.54
C GLN A 451 -18.34 2.79 0.16
N LEU A 452 -19.38 3.63 0.09
CA LEU A 452 -19.25 5.07 -0.16
C LEU A 452 -18.48 5.79 0.96
N ALA A 453 -18.76 5.46 2.23
CA ALA A 453 -18.01 6.00 3.36
C ALA A 453 -16.54 5.59 3.28
N HIS A 454 -16.29 4.29 3.07
CA HIS A 454 -14.93 3.77 2.91
C HIS A 454 -14.19 4.30 1.67
N PHE A 455 -14.91 4.73 0.63
CA PHE A 455 -14.32 5.43 -0.51
C PHE A 455 -13.77 6.79 -0.08
N TYR A 456 -14.54 7.59 0.67
CA TYR A 456 -14.07 8.86 1.20
C TYR A 456 -12.94 8.66 2.22
N ASP A 457 -13.07 7.68 3.11
CA ASP A 457 -11.99 7.31 4.04
C ASP A 457 -10.72 6.90 3.28
N GLY A 458 -10.83 6.13 2.19
CA GLY A 458 -9.69 5.73 1.38
C GLY A 458 -9.02 6.88 0.64
N LEU A 459 -9.81 7.84 0.15
CA LEU A 459 -9.34 9.06 -0.49
C LEU A 459 -8.58 9.96 0.50
N LEU A 460 -9.08 10.02 1.74
CA LEU A 460 -8.51 10.81 2.83
C LEU A 460 -7.54 9.99 3.69
N SER A 461 -7.35 8.70 3.42
CA SER A 461 -6.49 7.86 4.25
C SER A 461 -5.07 8.42 4.18
N GLY A 462 -4.49 8.71 5.33
CA GLY A 462 -3.21 9.42 5.43
C GLY A 462 -3.31 10.95 5.49
N SER A 463 -4.45 11.59 5.13
CA SER A 463 -4.68 13.05 5.23
C SER A 463 -4.42 13.59 6.63
N ASP A 464 -4.85 12.82 7.63
CA ASP A 464 -4.75 13.18 9.05
C ASP A 464 -3.30 13.19 9.53
N SER A 465 -2.48 12.31 8.94
CA SER A 465 -1.03 12.22 9.18
C SER A 465 -0.19 13.08 8.24
N LEU A 466 -0.82 13.82 7.31
CA LEU A 466 -0.10 14.72 6.42
C LEU A 466 0.50 15.85 7.26
N ASN A 467 1.83 15.86 7.33
CA ASN A 467 2.59 17.01 7.77
C ASN A 467 2.07 18.26 7.04
N LYS A 468 2.10 19.41 7.71
CA LYS A 468 1.64 20.72 7.19
C LYS A 468 2.19 21.02 5.80
N ASP A 469 3.37 20.50 5.46
CA ASP A 469 4.02 20.66 4.15
C ASP A 469 3.31 19.94 2.99
N VAL A 470 2.57 18.87 3.26
CA VAL A 470 1.93 18.02 2.23
C VAL A 470 0.48 18.42 1.95
N ARG A 471 -0.18 19.04 2.94
CA ARG A 471 -1.57 19.50 2.87
C ARG A 471 -1.86 20.44 1.68
N PRO A 472 -0.97 21.36 1.27
CA PRO A 472 -1.22 22.22 0.13
C PRO A 472 -1.36 21.46 -1.19
N ALA A 473 -0.44 20.54 -1.49
CA ALA A 473 -0.49 19.77 -2.73
C ALA A 473 -1.70 18.83 -2.78
N PHE A 474 -2.05 18.23 -1.64
CA PHE A 474 -3.26 17.40 -1.53
C PHE A 474 -4.53 18.19 -1.84
N ARG A 475 -4.67 19.38 -1.25
CA ARG A 475 -5.80 20.28 -1.53
C ARG A 475 -5.82 20.73 -2.98
N GLU A 476 -4.68 21.16 -3.53
CA GLU A 476 -4.58 21.59 -4.93
C GLU A 476 -4.99 20.47 -5.89
N ALA A 477 -4.63 19.21 -5.59
CA ALA A 477 -5.06 18.06 -6.37
C ALA A 477 -6.59 17.85 -6.34
N LEU A 478 -7.24 18.05 -5.19
CA LEU A 478 -8.69 18.00 -5.08
C LEU A 478 -9.38 19.18 -5.78
N GLU A 479 -8.86 20.40 -5.65
CA GLU A 479 -9.37 21.59 -6.35
C GLU A 479 -9.26 21.43 -7.87
N LYS A 480 -8.14 20.87 -8.35
CA LYS A 480 -7.96 20.53 -9.76
C LYS A 480 -9.00 19.51 -10.23
N TRP A 481 -9.24 18.46 -9.45
CA TRP A 481 -10.30 17.49 -9.76
C TRP A 481 -11.69 18.17 -9.81
N ALA A 482 -12.01 19.03 -8.83
CA ALA A 482 -13.27 19.78 -8.83
C ALA A 482 -13.44 20.72 -10.04
N GLY A 483 -12.34 21.24 -10.58
CA GLY A 483 -12.30 22.02 -11.81
C GLY A 483 -12.42 21.17 -13.08
N GLU A 484 -11.80 20.00 -13.13
CA GLU A 484 -11.91 19.03 -14.23
C GLU A 484 -13.33 18.43 -14.34
N MET A 485 -14.03 18.31 -13.20
CA MET A 485 -15.38 17.77 -13.09
C MET A 485 -16.32 18.76 -12.36
N PRO A 486 -16.79 19.83 -13.02
CA PRO A 486 -17.56 20.92 -12.38
C PRO A 486 -18.89 20.49 -11.74
N GLU A 487 -19.51 19.43 -12.26
CA GLU A 487 -20.79 18.90 -11.79
C GLU A 487 -20.64 17.82 -10.71
N SER A 488 -19.41 17.33 -10.47
CA SER A 488 -19.16 16.27 -9.50
C SER A 488 -19.23 16.80 -8.07
N THR A 489 -19.95 16.06 -7.23
CA THR A 489 -19.97 16.31 -5.78
C THR A 489 -18.76 15.72 -5.06
N THR A 490 -18.15 14.68 -5.63
CA THR A 490 -17.11 13.86 -5.01
C THR A 490 -15.88 14.65 -4.51
N PRO A 491 -15.16 15.42 -5.35
CA PRO A 491 -13.97 16.16 -4.90
C PRO A 491 -14.33 17.29 -3.92
N ARG A 492 -15.54 17.85 -4.01
CA ARG A 492 -15.98 18.96 -3.15
C ARG A 492 -16.30 18.47 -1.74
N ILE A 493 -16.90 17.30 -1.61
CA ILE A 493 -17.09 16.63 -0.31
C ILE A 493 -15.72 16.28 0.29
N ALA A 494 -14.80 15.74 -0.51
CA ALA A 494 -13.44 15.46 -0.05
C ALA A 494 -12.71 16.73 0.41
N LEU A 495 -12.90 17.87 -0.26
CA LEU A 495 -12.39 19.18 0.16
C LEU A 495 -12.98 19.62 1.50
N ALA A 496 -14.30 19.49 1.67
CA ALA A 496 -14.98 19.81 2.92
C ALA A 496 -14.45 18.94 4.07
N MET A 497 -14.37 17.63 3.88
CA MET A 497 -13.83 16.69 4.88
C MET A 497 -12.36 17.00 5.20
N SER A 498 -11.52 17.26 4.21
CA SER A 498 -10.11 17.66 4.42
C SER A 498 -10.00 18.89 5.31
N HIS A 499 -10.86 19.89 5.09
CA HIS A 499 -10.90 21.09 5.91
C HIS A 499 -11.41 20.82 7.32
N VAL A 500 -12.38 19.92 7.52
CA VAL A 500 -12.76 19.44 8.86
C VAL A 500 -11.54 18.83 9.59
N HIS A 501 -10.78 17.95 8.93
CA HIS A 501 -9.57 17.38 9.53
C HIS A 501 -8.50 18.44 9.86
N TYR A 502 -8.30 19.42 8.98
CA TYR A 502 -7.36 20.52 9.23
C TYR A 502 -7.80 21.41 10.40
N ALA A 503 -9.11 21.65 10.56
CA ALA A 503 -9.66 22.38 11.69
C ALA A 503 -9.32 21.65 13.00
N TRP A 504 -9.68 20.38 13.13
CA TRP A 504 -9.42 19.59 14.34
C TRP A 504 -7.92 19.46 14.65
N THR A 505 -7.07 19.34 13.62
CA THR A 505 -5.62 19.35 13.83
C THR A 505 -5.14 20.69 14.38
N ALA A 506 -5.67 21.81 13.85
CA ALA A 506 -5.27 23.15 14.31
C ALA A 506 -5.69 23.40 15.76
N ARG A 507 -6.91 22.98 16.12
CA ARG A 507 -7.43 23.07 17.49
C ARG A 507 -6.63 22.21 18.48
N GLY A 508 -6.19 21.02 18.04
CA GLY A 508 -5.59 20.01 18.90
C GLY A 508 -6.61 19.29 19.80
N HIS A 509 -6.11 18.41 20.66
CA HIS A 509 -6.92 17.52 21.50
C HIS A 509 -7.18 18.03 22.93
N GLY A 510 -6.66 19.21 23.29
CA GLY A 510 -6.84 19.80 24.62
C GLY A 510 -8.27 20.26 24.90
N TRP A 511 -8.58 20.49 26.17
CA TRP A 511 -9.88 21.05 26.57
C TRP A 511 -10.10 22.43 25.95
N ALA A 512 -11.35 22.86 25.78
CA ALA A 512 -11.65 24.13 25.11
C ALA A 512 -10.94 25.34 25.73
N ASN A 513 -10.73 25.32 27.05
CA ASN A 513 -9.99 26.34 27.81
C ASN A 513 -8.46 26.21 27.72
N GLU A 514 -7.93 25.17 27.08
CA GLU A 514 -6.49 24.90 26.90
C GLU A 514 -6.03 25.11 25.45
N VAL A 515 -6.97 25.28 24.52
CA VAL A 515 -6.66 25.56 23.11
C VAL A 515 -6.12 26.98 22.98
N SER A 516 -4.99 27.14 22.27
CA SER A 516 -4.37 28.45 22.06
C SER A 516 -5.23 29.35 21.14
N PRO A 517 -5.04 30.68 21.18
CA PRO A 517 -5.72 31.58 20.25
C PRO A 517 -5.50 31.22 18.77
N GLU A 518 -4.27 30.84 18.40
CA GLU A 518 -3.93 30.42 17.03
C GLU A 518 -4.61 29.09 16.67
N GLY A 519 -4.77 28.19 17.64
CA GLY A 519 -5.50 26.94 17.45
C GLY A 519 -6.99 27.20 17.17
N TRP A 520 -7.61 28.13 17.90
CA TRP A 520 -8.99 28.56 17.64
C TRP A 520 -9.15 29.29 16.30
N GLU A 521 -8.22 30.17 15.93
CA GLU A 521 -8.23 30.84 14.63
C GLU A 521 -8.12 29.83 13.48
N GLY A 522 -7.20 28.87 13.58
CA GLY A 522 -7.03 27.81 12.59
C GLY A 522 -8.25 26.88 12.51
N PHE A 523 -8.88 26.58 13.64
CA PHE A 523 -10.12 25.81 13.70
C PHE A 523 -11.25 26.51 12.93
N GLN A 524 -11.54 27.77 13.28
CA GLN A 524 -12.61 28.55 12.66
C GLN A 524 -12.38 28.76 11.16
N LYS A 525 -11.16 29.17 10.77
CA LYS A 525 -10.78 29.36 9.36
C LYS A 525 -11.06 28.12 8.51
N HIS A 526 -10.73 26.95 9.02
CA HIS A 526 -10.93 25.72 8.27
C HIS A 526 -12.39 25.25 8.27
N LEU A 527 -13.17 25.51 9.33
CA LEU A 527 -14.61 25.26 9.31
C LEU A 527 -15.36 26.17 8.32
N GLU A 528 -15.01 27.45 8.22
CA GLU A 528 -15.57 28.37 7.21
C GLU A 528 -15.30 27.88 5.78
N LEU A 529 -14.09 27.37 5.52
CA LEU A 529 -13.75 26.78 4.23
C LEU A 529 -14.51 25.47 3.97
N ALA A 530 -14.65 24.61 4.98
CA ALA A 530 -15.44 23.39 4.87
C ALA A 530 -16.92 23.68 4.56
N GLU A 531 -17.50 24.68 5.23
CA GLU A 531 -18.87 25.11 5.01
C GLU A 531 -19.07 25.67 3.60
N LYS A 532 -18.15 26.50 3.11
CA LYS A 532 -18.17 26.99 1.72
C LYS A 532 -18.23 25.84 0.71
N TRP A 533 -17.41 24.80 0.90
CA TRP A 533 -17.43 23.62 0.04
C TRP A 533 -18.73 22.83 0.18
N CYS A 534 -19.31 22.74 1.38
CA CYS A 534 -20.61 22.09 1.57
C CYS A 534 -21.72 22.82 0.80
N VAL A 535 -21.79 24.16 0.89
CA VAL A 535 -22.74 25.00 0.14
C VAL A 535 -22.54 24.84 -1.37
N GLU A 536 -21.31 24.89 -1.84
CA GLU A 536 -21.03 24.68 -3.28
C GLU A 536 -21.47 23.28 -3.73
N THR A 537 -21.18 22.25 -2.94
CA THR A 537 -21.58 20.86 -3.25
C THR A 537 -23.10 20.72 -3.31
N GLU A 538 -23.84 21.34 -2.38
CA GLU A 538 -25.30 21.25 -2.36
C GLU A 538 -25.94 21.81 -3.63
N SER A 539 -25.31 22.80 -4.27
CA SER A 539 -25.78 23.38 -5.53
C SER A 539 -25.65 22.44 -6.74
N LYS A 540 -24.90 21.33 -6.62
CA LYS A 540 -24.65 20.39 -7.72
C LYS A 540 -25.84 19.46 -7.98
N PRO A 541 -26.01 18.98 -9.22
CA PRO A 541 -27.16 18.15 -9.59
C PRO A 541 -27.12 16.76 -8.95
N GLU A 542 -25.94 16.16 -8.86
CA GLU A 542 -25.75 14.90 -8.15
C GLU A 542 -25.90 15.13 -6.65
N LYS A 543 -26.50 14.17 -5.93
CA LYS A 543 -26.71 14.25 -4.49
C LYS A 543 -26.00 13.09 -3.80
N ASP A 544 -25.37 13.40 -2.67
CA ASP A 544 -24.56 12.45 -1.90
C ASP A 544 -24.89 12.58 -0.40
N PRO A 545 -25.25 11.49 0.31
CA PRO A 545 -25.53 11.55 1.74
C PRO A 545 -24.29 11.90 2.60
N GLN A 546 -23.05 11.64 2.14
CA GLN A 546 -21.81 12.02 2.82
C GLN A 546 -21.69 13.54 2.97
N LEU A 547 -22.22 14.33 2.02
CA LEU A 547 -22.25 15.79 2.14
C LEU A 547 -22.90 16.20 3.45
N TYR A 548 -24.08 15.66 3.75
CA TYR A 548 -24.84 16.04 4.94
C TYR A 548 -24.22 15.48 6.22
N ALA A 549 -23.65 14.28 6.20
CA ALA A 549 -22.86 13.76 7.32
C ALA A 549 -21.66 14.67 7.65
N THR A 550 -20.98 15.17 6.63
CA THR A 550 -19.84 16.11 6.77
C THR A 550 -20.31 17.47 7.26
N TRP A 551 -21.40 17.99 6.69
CA TRP A 551 -21.90 19.33 7.01
C TRP A 551 -22.47 19.39 8.43
N ILE A 552 -23.06 18.31 8.95
CA ILE A 552 -23.45 18.23 10.37
C ILE A 552 -22.22 18.41 11.27
N THR A 553 -21.09 17.78 10.95
CA THR A 553 -19.83 17.95 11.71
C THR A 553 -19.32 19.39 11.64
N VAL A 554 -19.41 20.04 10.48
CA VAL A 554 -19.05 21.47 10.32
C VAL A 554 -19.96 22.36 11.17
N ALA A 555 -21.28 22.16 11.06
CA ALA A 555 -22.28 22.93 11.78
C ALA A 555 -22.14 22.78 13.31
N MET A 556 -21.85 21.57 13.79
CA MET A 556 -21.55 21.30 15.20
C MET A 556 -20.29 22.07 15.64
N GLY A 557 -19.22 22.05 14.85
CA GLY A 557 -17.99 22.81 15.13
C GLY A 557 -18.20 24.33 15.16
N ASN A 558 -19.14 24.83 14.35
CA ASN A 558 -19.57 26.24 14.32
C ASN A 558 -20.62 26.59 15.39
N CYS A 559 -20.99 25.64 16.27
CA CYS A 559 -22.05 25.83 17.27
C CYS A 559 -23.38 26.30 16.66
N ALA A 560 -23.76 25.74 15.51
CA ALA A 560 -25.01 26.08 14.83
C ALA A 560 -26.25 25.69 15.66
N GLU A 561 -27.38 26.34 15.39
CA GLU A 561 -28.65 26.02 16.05
C GLU A 561 -29.11 24.60 15.73
N ASP A 562 -29.81 23.96 16.68
CA ASP A 562 -30.40 22.61 16.51
C ASP A 562 -31.29 22.50 15.27
N SER A 563 -31.97 23.60 14.89
CA SER A 563 -32.82 23.68 13.70
C SER A 563 -32.04 23.45 12.40
N VAL A 564 -30.80 23.96 12.32
CA VAL A 564 -29.89 23.81 11.18
C VAL A 564 -29.39 22.37 11.10
N LEU A 565 -28.88 21.84 12.22
CA LEU A 565 -28.41 20.46 12.32
C LEU A 565 -29.53 19.48 11.95
N ARG A 566 -30.75 19.74 12.43
CA ARG A 566 -31.92 18.94 12.08
C ARG A 566 -32.26 19.03 10.60
N GLY A 567 -32.24 20.22 10.01
CA GLY A 567 -32.48 20.40 8.58
C GLY A 567 -31.48 19.65 7.69
N LEU A 568 -30.20 19.64 8.07
CA LEU A 568 -29.16 18.87 7.38
C LEU A 568 -29.40 17.36 7.51
N PHE A 569 -29.77 16.88 8.69
CA PHE A 569 -30.14 15.47 8.91
C PHE A 569 -31.32 15.06 8.02
N GLU A 570 -32.39 15.87 7.95
CA GLU A 570 -33.54 15.56 7.10
C GLU A 570 -33.20 15.48 5.61
N LYS A 571 -32.34 16.38 5.13
CA LYS A 571 -31.84 16.34 3.75
C LYS A 571 -31.07 15.05 3.48
N GLY A 572 -30.12 14.68 4.34
CA GLY A 572 -29.37 13.42 4.21
C GLY A 572 -30.27 12.19 4.28
N PHE A 573 -31.20 12.15 5.24
CA PHE A 573 -32.13 11.05 5.43
C PHE A 573 -33.02 10.84 4.20
N SER A 574 -33.45 11.93 3.55
CA SER A 574 -34.27 11.85 2.34
C SER A 574 -33.55 11.21 1.14
N LEU A 575 -32.20 11.24 1.12
CA LEU A 575 -31.39 10.63 0.06
C LEU A 575 -31.18 9.13 0.28
N ASP A 576 -30.76 8.76 1.50
CA ASP A 576 -30.56 7.37 1.89
C ASP A 576 -30.81 7.18 3.41
N PRO A 577 -32.00 6.69 3.79
CA PRO A 577 -32.32 6.35 5.17
C PRO A 577 -31.42 5.27 5.78
N GLY A 578 -30.66 4.53 4.97
CA GLY A 578 -29.72 3.54 5.49
C GLY A 578 -28.37 4.12 5.91
N TYR A 579 -28.03 5.35 5.53
CA TYR A 579 -26.64 5.85 5.53
C TYR A 579 -26.11 6.11 6.94
N LEU A 580 -25.43 5.11 7.54
CA LEU A 580 -25.07 5.11 8.96
C LEU A 580 -24.25 6.34 9.41
N ASP A 581 -23.34 6.82 8.57
CA ASP A 581 -22.48 7.97 8.91
C ASP A 581 -23.28 9.25 9.13
N LEU A 582 -24.44 9.40 8.50
CA LEU A 582 -25.36 10.52 8.77
C LEU A 582 -25.86 10.50 10.21
N TYR A 583 -26.30 9.31 10.67
CA TYR A 583 -26.76 9.10 12.04
C TYR A 583 -25.60 9.25 13.03
N SER A 584 -24.42 8.74 12.68
CA SER A 584 -23.20 8.90 13.48
C SER A 584 -22.90 10.38 13.74
N SER A 585 -22.80 11.19 12.68
CA SER A 585 -22.55 12.64 12.79
C SER A 585 -23.63 13.36 13.60
N TYR A 586 -24.92 13.04 13.38
CA TYR A 586 -26.00 13.70 14.12
C TYR A 586 -26.00 13.33 15.60
N CYS A 587 -25.81 12.05 15.93
CA CYS A 587 -25.75 11.61 17.32
C CYS A 587 -24.56 12.20 18.08
N GLN A 588 -23.42 12.44 17.43
CA GLN A 588 -22.28 13.12 18.07
C GLN A 588 -22.67 14.48 18.62
N ASN A 589 -23.53 15.25 17.94
CA ASN A 589 -24.04 16.51 18.45
C ASN A 589 -24.95 16.36 19.70
N LEU A 590 -25.60 15.21 19.87
CA LEU A 590 -26.49 14.94 21.01
C LEU A 590 -25.73 14.55 22.28
N LEU A 591 -24.39 14.49 22.23
CA LEU A 591 -23.59 14.13 23.40
C LEU A 591 -23.55 15.25 24.44
N PRO A 592 -23.40 14.93 25.75
CA PRO A 592 -23.34 15.94 26.80
C PRO A 592 -22.28 17.03 26.62
N ARG A 593 -21.12 16.66 26.04
CA ARG A 593 -20.03 17.61 25.75
C ARG A 593 -20.38 18.65 24.66
N TRP A 594 -21.45 18.43 23.92
CA TRP A 594 -21.97 19.31 22.87
C TRP A 594 -23.35 19.90 23.23
N GLY A 595 -23.73 19.88 24.51
CA GLY A 595 -24.98 20.47 25.00
C GLY A 595 -26.21 19.55 24.93
N GLY A 596 -26.04 18.31 24.45
CA GLY A 596 -27.09 17.30 24.44
C GLY A 596 -27.19 16.48 25.75
N GLY A 597 -27.84 15.32 25.68
CA GLY A 597 -28.03 14.46 26.84
C GLY A 597 -28.66 13.11 26.55
N ARG A 598 -28.57 12.20 27.53
CA ARG A 598 -29.06 10.81 27.45
C ARG A 598 -30.50 10.70 26.92
N LYS A 599 -31.38 11.59 27.39
CA LYS A 599 -32.79 11.61 26.99
C LYS A 599 -32.98 11.93 25.50
N GLN A 600 -32.23 12.91 24.97
CA GLN A 600 -32.30 13.27 23.55
C GLN A 600 -31.77 12.15 22.67
N ILE A 601 -30.69 11.47 23.11
CA ILE A 601 -30.15 10.29 22.42
C ILE A 601 -31.20 9.18 22.35
N GLY A 602 -31.86 8.83 23.47
CA GLY A 602 -32.91 7.81 23.48
C GLY A 602 -34.14 8.18 22.64
N GLN A 603 -34.55 9.45 22.66
CA GLN A 603 -35.61 9.96 21.79
C GLN A 603 -35.24 9.82 20.31
N PHE A 604 -33.99 10.13 19.96
CA PHE A 604 -33.49 9.97 18.60
C PHE A 604 -33.48 8.49 18.19
N PHE A 605 -33.04 7.57 19.06
CA PHE A 605 -33.10 6.14 18.75
C PHE A 605 -34.53 5.67 18.47
N ALA A 606 -35.51 6.08 19.29
CA ALA A 606 -36.92 5.75 19.08
C ALA A 606 -37.44 6.33 17.74
N GLU A 607 -37.04 7.56 17.41
CA GLU A 607 -37.36 8.18 16.12
C GLU A 607 -36.78 7.41 14.94
N VAL A 608 -35.50 7.01 15.02
CA VAL A 608 -34.81 6.23 13.99
C VAL A 608 -35.52 4.89 13.77
N HIS A 609 -35.89 4.19 14.85
CA HIS A 609 -36.65 2.93 14.76
C HIS A 609 -37.99 3.11 14.05
N GLU A 610 -38.77 4.13 14.43
CA GLU A 610 -40.07 4.41 13.82
C GLU A 610 -39.92 4.74 12.33
N ARG A 611 -39.04 5.68 12.01
CA ARG A 611 -38.88 6.19 10.64
C ARG A 611 -38.28 5.18 9.67
N THR A 612 -37.52 4.22 10.18
CA THR A 612 -36.93 3.15 9.37
C THR A 612 -37.70 1.84 9.49
N ARG A 613 -38.84 1.78 10.20
CA ARG A 613 -39.59 0.55 10.47
C ARG A 613 -39.86 -0.31 9.23
N GLU A 614 -40.17 0.31 8.10
CA GLU A 614 -40.49 -0.41 6.85
C GLU A 614 -39.25 -0.89 6.08
N SER A 615 -38.04 -0.42 6.42
CA SER A 615 -36.81 -0.73 5.70
C SER A 615 -35.76 -1.44 6.57
N MET A 616 -35.35 -0.81 7.66
CA MET A 616 -34.27 -1.29 8.53
C MET A 616 -34.72 -1.54 9.97
N GLY A 617 -35.67 -0.76 10.49
CA GLY A 617 -36.29 -0.93 11.81
C GLY A 617 -35.26 -1.18 12.92
N GLU A 618 -35.35 -2.36 13.53
CA GLU A 618 -34.44 -2.77 14.60
C GLU A 618 -32.97 -2.84 14.16
N LYS A 619 -32.67 -3.16 12.90
CA LYS A 619 -31.29 -3.16 12.38
C LYS A 619 -30.66 -1.76 12.49
N MET A 620 -31.37 -0.72 12.04
CA MET A 620 -30.84 0.65 12.13
C MET A 620 -30.75 1.10 13.59
N TYR A 621 -31.75 0.78 14.41
CA TYR A 621 -31.69 1.05 15.85
C TYR A 621 -30.43 0.47 16.50
N ALA A 622 -30.15 -0.81 16.23
CA ALA A 622 -28.97 -1.50 16.75
C ALA A 622 -27.66 -0.88 16.25
N MET A 623 -27.56 -0.56 14.95
CA MET A 623 -26.36 0.05 14.37
C MET A 623 -26.07 1.43 14.96
N VAL A 624 -27.08 2.30 15.08
CA VAL A 624 -26.91 3.65 15.66
C VAL A 624 -26.55 3.56 17.14
N ALA A 625 -27.16 2.62 17.87
CA ALA A 625 -26.87 2.40 19.28
C ALA A 625 -25.42 1.87 19.49
N ASP A 626 -24.93 0.99 18.61
CA ASP A 626 -23.55 0.47 18.63
C ASP A 626 -22.51 1.58 18.35
N VAL A 627 -22.78 2.45 17.37
CA VAL A 627 -21.93 3.61 17.08
C VAL A 627 -21.82 4.54 18.29
N GLN A 628 -22.93 4.77 19.00
CA GLN A 628 -22.91 5.58 20.22
C GLN A 628 -22.14 4.93 21.35
N PHE A 629 -22.29 3.63 21.52
CA PHE A 629 -21.50 2.86 22.48
C PHE A 629 -19.98 3.04 22.26
N CYS A 630 -19.50 3.04 21.01
CA CYS A 630 -18.09 3.28 20.67
C CYS A 630 -17.58 4.68 21.02
N SER A 631 -18.45 5.68 21.09
CA SER A 631 -18.07 7.09 21.33
C SER A 631 -17.74 7.43 22.81
N GLY A 632 -17.80 6.42 23.70
CA GLY A 632 -17.60 6.56 25.15
C GLY A 632 -18.68 7.40 25.84
N ALA A 633 -19.71 7.82 25.11
CA ALA A 633 -20.81 8.56 25.65
C ALA A 633 -21.88 7.62 26.17
N VAL A 634 -22.36 7.93 27.37
CA VAL A 634 -23.35 7.20 28.15
C VAL A 634 -24.23 6.24 27.33
N TYR A 635 -23.80 4.99 27.34
CA TYR A 635 -24.68 3.86 27.13
C TYR A 635 -25.16 3.38 28.51
N GLY A 636 -26.46 3.22 28.63
CA GLY A 636 -27.23 2.98 29.86
C GLY A 636 -28.69 2.80 29.45
N ASP A 637 -29.64 3.36 30.19
CA ASP A 637 -31.08 3.27 29.86
C ASP A 637 -31.51 3.99 28.55
N SER A 638 -30.57 4.58 27.81
CA SER A 638 -30.86 5.32 26.56
C SER A 638 -31.26 4.40 25.40
N ALA A 639 -30.84 3.14 25.40
CA ALA A 639 -31.15 2.16 24.37
C ALA A 639 -31.86 0.93 24.96
N ASP A 640 -32.87 0.44 24.25
CA ASP A 640 -33.58 -0.78 24.58
C ASP A 640 -32.79 -1.99 24.09
N TRP A 641 -32.24 -2.77 25.03
CA TRP A 641 -31.48 -3.98 24.72
C TRP A 641 -32.28 -4.98 23.88
N ALA A 642 -33.60 -5.11 24.07
CA ALA A 642 -34.39 -6.05 23.29
C ALA A 642 -34.42 -5.67 21.81
N LEU A 643 -34.49 -4.37 21.50
CA LEU A 643 -34.43 -3.87 20.12
C LEU A 643 -33.02 -3.98 19.54
N VAL A 644 -31.98 -3.67 20.33
CA VAL A 644 -30.58 -3.83 19.91
C VAL A 644 -30.28 -5.29 19.58
N SER A 645 -30.62 -6.20 20.49
CA SER A 645 -30.42 -7.64 20.33
C SER A 645 -31.17 -8.17 19.12
N LYS A 646 -32.45 -7.81 18.95
CA LYS A 646 -33.24 -8.20 17.77
C LYS A 646 -32.64 -7.65 16.46
N GLY A 647 -32.16 -6.41 16.46
CA GLY A 647 -31.51 -5.80 15.31
C GLY A 647 -30.22 -6.52 14.91
N PHE A 648 -29.38 -6.91 15.88
CA PHE A 648 -28.19 -7.71 15.59
C PHE A 648 -28.49 -9.14 15.16
N ASP A 649 -29.54 -9.77 15.70
CA ASP A 649 -30.02 -11.07 15.21
C ASP A 649 -30.38 -10.94 13.71
N GLN A 650 -31.16 -9.92 13.32
CA GLN A 650 -31.52 -9.64 11.92
C GLN A 650 -30.31 -9.30 11.04
N LEU A 651 -29.33 -8.53 11.55
CA LEU A 651 -28.09 -8.22 10.82
C LEU A 651 -27.25 -9.46 10.56
N LEU A 652 -27.22 -10.42 11.50
CA LEU A 652 -26.51 -11.69 11.32
C LEU A 652 -27.31 -12.71 10.49
N GLU A 653 -28.60 -12.51 10.29
CA GLU A 653 -29.37 -13.24 9.27
C GLU A 653 -29.06 -12.71 7.87
N GLU A 654 -28.93 -11.39 7.70
CA GLU A 654 -28.61 -10.76 6.41
C GLU A 654 -27.11 -10.90 6.05
N PHE A 655 -26.22 -10.80 7.04
CA PHE A 655 -24.77 -10.86 6.91
C PHE A 655 -24.18 -11.95 7.82
N PRO A 656 -24.48 -13.25 7.56
CA PRO A 656 -24.12 -14.36 8.46
C PRO A 656 -22.62 -14.53 8.66
N GLU A 657 -21.83 -14.16 7.66
CA GLU A 657 -20.38 -14.25 7.67
C GLU A 657 -19.69 -13.00 8.22
N SER A 658 -20.43 -12.00 8.74
CA SER A 658 -19.84 -10.76 9.27
C SER A 658 -19.14 -11.02 10.61
N PRO A 659 -17.79 -11.06 10.66
CA PRO A 659 -17.09 -11.23 11.93
C PRO A 659 -17.22 -9.96 12.77
N PHE A 660 -17.44 -8.80 12.13
CA PHE A 660 -17.68 -7.51 12.79
C PHE A 660 -18.97 -7.54 13.60
N TYR A 661 -20.13 -7.76 12.98
CA TYR A 661 -21.41 -7.75 13.71
C TYR A 661 -21.46 -8.85 14.77
N LEU A 662 -20.90 -10.03 14.50
CA LEU A 662 -20.87 -11.12 15.46
C LEU A 662 -20.11 -10.72 16.74
N ASN A 663 -18.94 -10.09 16.60
CA ASN A 663 -18.13 -9.66 17.73
C ASN A 663 -18.70 -8.40 18.42
N ARG A 664 -19.23 -7.43 17.66
CA ARG A 664 -19.90 -6.24 18.23
C ARG A 664 -21.12 -6.62 19.06
N TYR A 665 -21.97 -7.50 18.54
CA TYR A 665 -23.11 -8.01 19.27
C TYR A 665 -22.69 -8.74 20.55
N CYS A 666 -21.62 -9.54 20.47
CA CYS A 666 -21.10 -10.24 21.64
C CYS A 666 -20.60 -9.28 22.72
N LEU A 667 -19.91 -8.20 22.34
CA LEU A 667 -19.46 -7.17 23.25
C LEU A 667 -20.63 -6.43 23.91
N LEU A 668 -21.66 -6.07 23.15
CA LEU A 668 -22.87 -5.42 23.67
C LEU A 668 -23.68 -6.35 24.58
N ALA A 669 -23.79 -7.64 24.24
CA ALA A 669 -24.43 -8.64 25.11
C ALA A 669 -23.70 -8.76 26.45
N CYS A 670 -22.36 -8.70 26.43
CA CYS A 670 -21.59 -8.59 27.65
C CYS A 670 -21.96 -7.32 28.41
N PHE A 671 -21.90 -6.15 27.78
CA PHE A 671 -22.22 -4.86 28.41
C PHE A 671 -23.58 -4.84 29.11
N HIS A 672 -24.62 -5.39 28.46
CA HIS A 672 -25.97 -5.50 29.02
C HIS A 672 -26.16 -6.65 30.02
N LYS A 673 -25.09 -7.40 30.31
CA LYS A 673 -25.09 -8.57 31.19
C LYS A 673 -26.03 -9.68 30.74
N ASP A 674 -26.31 -9.76 29.43
CA ASP A 674 -27.05 -10.85 28.81
C ASP A 674 -26.12 -12.05 28.62
N LYS A 675 -25.99 -12.83 29.69
CA LYS A 675 -25.03 -13.93 29.79
C LYS A 675 -25.33 -15.06 28.82
N GLU A 676 -26.62 -15.38 28.61
CA GLU A 676 -27.03 -16.46 27.72
C GLU A 676 -26.71 -16.11 26.27
N LYS A 677 -27.07 -14.90 25.82
CA LYS A 677 -26.74 -14.44 24.47
C LYS A 677 -25.23 -14.34 24.27
N ALA A 678 -24.49 -13.75 25.23
CA ALA A 678 -23.04 -13.64 25.15
C ALA A 678 -22.37 -15.02 25.00
N LYS A 679 -22.79 -16.02 25.78
CA LYS A 679 -22.28 -17.40 25.69
C LYS A 679 -22.49 -17.98 24.29
N ALA A 680 -23.71 -17.88 23.74
CA ALA A 680 -24.02 -18.36 22.41
C ALA A 680 -23.19 -17.68 21.30
N LEU A 681 -22.93 -16.37 21.44
CA LEU A 681 -22.12 -15.62 20.49
C LEU A 681 -20.63 -16.00 20.59
N PHE A 682 -20.09 -16.21 21.80
CA PHE A 682 -18.72 -16.73 21.97
C PHE A 682 -18.55 -18.13 21.37
N ASP A 683 -19.58 -18.98 21.43
CA ASP A 683 -19.56 -20.30 20.79
C ASP A 683 -19.46 -20.20 19.26
N ARG A 684 -20.10 -19.19 18.66
CA ARG A 684 -19.96 -18.88 17.23
C ARG A 684 -18.61 -18.25 16.87
N ILE A 685 -18.07 -17.36 17.72
CA ILE A 685 -16.79 -16.68 17.47
C ILE A 685 -15.59 -17.64 17.57
N GLY A 686 -15.63 -18.57 18.52
CA GLY A 686 -14.52 -19.50 18.74
C GLY A 686 -13.26 -18.84 19.30
N ASP A 687 -12.10 -19.17 18.72
CA ASP A 687 -10.78 -18.77 19.21
C ASP A 687 -10.09 -17.69 18.36
N ALA A 688 -10.70 -17.26 17.26
CA ALA A 688 -10.18 -16.24 16.36
C ALA A 688 -11.11 -15.01 16.34
N PRO A 689 -11.12 -14.18 17.39
CA PRO A 689 -12.00 -13.02 17.43
C PRO A 689 -11.61 -11.97 16.39
N HIS A 690 -12.59 -11.18 15.97
CA HIS A 690 -12.33 -9.99 15.17
C HIS A 690 -11.81 -8.88 16.08
N LEU A 691 -10.49 -8.82 16.25
CA LEU A 691 -9.82 -7.91 17.19
C LEU A 691 -10.23 -6.42 17.08
N PRO A 692 -10.46 -5.83 15.89
CA PRO A 692 -10.95 -4.45 15.79
C PRO A 692 -12.24 -4.18 16.58
N ALA A 693 -13.17 -5.15 16.64
CA ALA A 693 -14.41 -5.02 17.41
C ALA A 693 -14.19 -4.97 18.93
N TRP A 694 -13.01 -5.40 19.39
CA TRP A 694 -12.57 -5.47 20.79
C TRP A 694 -11.46 -4.45 21.09
N GLU A 695 -11.40 -3.34 20.35
CA GLU A 695 -10.37 -2.29 20.53
C GLU A 695 -8.94 -2.84 20.41
N TYR A 696 -8.75 -3.86 19.56
CA TYR A 696 -7.50 -4.59 19.40
C TYR A 696 -6.97 -5.25 20.69
N GLU A 697 -7.82 -5.46 21.69
CA GLU A 697 -7.45 -6.07 22.97
C GLU A 697 -7.93 -7.52 23.09
N GLN A 698 -7.04 -8.47 22.74
CA GLN A 698 -7.28 -9.89 22.96
C GLN A 698 -7.59 -10.21 24.43
N ALA A 699 -7.00 -9.47 25.37
CA ALA A 699 -7.25 -9.62 26.80
C ALA A 699 -8.70 -9.26 27.17
N LYS A 700 -9.27 -8.21 26.56
CA LYS A 700 -10.66 -7.79 26.75
C LYS A 700 -11.63 -8.89 26.30
N PHE A 701 -11.42 -9.44 25.11
CA PHE A 701 -12.18 -10.61 24.60
C PHE A 701 -12.09 -11.79 25.58
N ASN A 702 -10.90 -12.15 26.02
CA ASN A 702 -10.69 -13.29 26.91
C ASN A 702 -11.36 -13.12 28.27
N ARG A 703 -11.32 -11.92 28.86
CA ARG A 703 -12.02 -11.60 30.12
C ARG A 703 -13.53 -11.73 29.96
N ALA A 704 -14.10 -11.12 28.92
CA ALA A 704 -15.53 -11.19 28.62
C ALA A 704 -16.00 -12.65 28.40
N ARG A 705 -15.22 -13.43 27.64
CA ARG A 705 -15.48 -14.86 27.40
C ARG A 705 -15.49 -15.69 28.67
N ARG A 706 -14.56 -15.42 29.59
CA ARG A 706 -14.48 -16.13 30.88
C ARG A 706 -15.70 -15.86 31.77
N TRP A 707 -16.15 -14.61 31.82
CA TRP A 707 -17.36 -14.25 32.55
C TRP A 707 -18.60 -14.94 31.98
N ALA A 708 -18.75 -14.93 30.65
CA ALA A 708 -19.90 -15.54 29.99
C ALA A 708 -19.93 -17.08 30.14
N ARG A 709 -18.77 -17.75 30.07
CA ARG A 709 -18.69 -19.22 30.04
C ARG A 709 -18.46 -19.90 31.39
N PHE A 710 -17.72 -19.28 32.32
CA PHE A 710 -17.15 -19.98 33.48
C PHE A 710 -17.55 -19.36 34.83
N ASP A 711 -18.65 -18.60 34.88
CA ASP A 711 -19.11 -17.91 36.10
C ASP A 711 -18.03 -17.07 36.81
N ALA A 712 -17.04 -16.61 36.05
CA ALA A 712 -16.04 -15.69 36.57
C ALA A 712 -16.71 -14.37 36.99
N PRO A 713 -16.14 -13.63 37.97
CA PRO A 713 -16.62 -12.31 38.34
C PRO A 713 -16.73 -11.38 37.12
N TRP A 714 -17.68 -10.43 37.17
CA TRP A 714 -17.83 -9.43 36.13
C TRP A 714 -16.47 -8.76 35.87
N PRO A 715 -15.90 -8.91 34.66
CA PRO A 715 -14.68 -8.22 34.34
C PRO A 715 -15.09 -6.77 34.16
N ASP A 716 -14.43 -5.84 34.83
CA ASP A 716 -14.65 -4.44 34.51
C ASP A 716 -14.14 -4.20 33.08
N LEU A 717 -15.02 -4.46 32.10
CA LEU A 717 -14.73 -4.43 30.67
C LEU A 717 -14.75 -2.99 30.14
N PHE A 718 -15.22 -2.06 30.98
CA PHE A 718 -15.52 -0.68 30.64
C PHE A 718 -14.98 0.17 31.77
N GLN A 719 -13.75 0.67 31.65
CA GLN A 719 -13.29 1.72 32.56
C GLN A 719 -14.28 2.88 32.44
N ILE A 720 -15.07 3.11 33.49
CA ILE A 720 -15.82 4.35 33.65
C ILE A 720 -14.81 5.36 34.20
N GLU A 721 -14.07 6.04 33.33
CA GLU A 721 -13.20 7.11 33.79
C GLU A 721 -13.71 8.47 33.31
N GLY A 722 -14.04 9.30 34.29
CA GLY A 722 -13.72 10.71 34.19
C GLY A 722 -12.21 10.86 34.23
N GLU A 723 -11.54 10.52 33.13
CA GLU A 723 -10.17 10.85 32.77
C GLU A 723 -10.06 10.57 31.25
N PRO A 724 -9.47 11.47 30.46
CA PRO A 724 -9.32 11.24 29.02
C PRO A 724 -8.33 10.09 28.79
N PRO A 725 -8.56 9.19 27.82
CA PRO A 725 -7.59 8.18 27.48
C PRO A 725 -6.27 8.85 27.10
N GLY A 726 -5.22 8.54 27.86
CA GLY A 726 -3.85 8.75 27.44
C GLY A 726 -3.59 7.96 26.16
N ASN A 727 -3.21 8.70 25.13
CA ASN A 727 -2.41 8.29 23.98
C ASN A 727 -2.73 6.94 23.27
N PRO A 728 -3.33 6.95 22.07
CA PRO A 728 -3.32 5.82 21.15
C PRO A 728 -2.19 5.93 20.10
N ASP A 729 -0.95 6.30 20.48
CA ASP A 729 0.21 6.18 19.56
C ASP A 729 0.91 4.82 19.60
N GLU A 730 0.39 3.83 20.32
CA GLU A 730 0.89 2.46 20.23
C GLU A 730 -0.19 1.50 19.74
N ARG A 731 -0.21 1.26 18.42
CA ARG A 731 -0.52 -0.04 17.81
C ARG A 731 -0.29 -0.03 16.29
N ASN A 732 0.81 -0.67 15.88
CA ASN A 732 1.10 -1.42 14.64
C ASN A 732 0.70 -0.84 13.26
N PRO A 733 1.54 -1.05 12.23
CA PRO A 733 1.35 -0.42 10.92
C PRO A 733 0.03 -0.87 10.29
N THR A 734 -0.95 0.02 10.27
CA THR A 734 -2.16 -0.11 9.45
C THR A 734 -1.79 0.11 7.97
N PRO A 735 -2.65 -0.26 7.02
CA PRO A 735 -2.53 0.17 5.62
C PRO A 735 -2.31 1.70 5.47
N GLY A 736 -2.78 2.48 6.45
CA GLY A 736 -2.52 3.92 6.57
C GLY A 736 -1.05 4.30 6.77
N ALA A 737 -0.20 3.43 7.34
CA ALA A 737 1.25 3.67 7.47
C ALA A 737 1.99 3.57 6.11
N ILE A 738 1.58 2.62 5.26
CA ILE A 738 2.07 2.48 3.88
C ILE A 738 1.57 3.66 3.05
N LEU A 739 0.30 4.05 3.19
CA LEU A 739 -0.27 5.18 2.46
C LEU A 739 0.29 6.53 2.92
N SER A 740 0.53 6.73 4.21
CA SER A 740 1.29 7.87 4.76
C SER A 740 2.70 7.94 4.17
N ARG A 741 3.36 6.78 3.99
CA ARG A 741 4.67 6.71 3.37
C ARG A 741 4.58 7.04 1.89
N VAL A 742 3.62 6.47 1.15
CA VAL A 742 3.40 6.71 -0.29
C VAL A 742 2.97 8.16 -0.57
N MET A 743 2.11 8.76 0.26
CA MET A 743 1.76 10.18 0.17
C MET A 743 2.92 11.11 0.53
N ARG A 744 3.73 10.77 1.55
CA ARG A 744 4.97 11.51 1.87
C ARG A 744 6.02 11.41 0.76
N MET A 745 6.01 10.31 -0.01
CA MET A 745 6.99 10.01 -1.06
C MET A 745 6.69 10.70 -2.41
N LEU A 746 5.45 11.13 -2.67
CA LEU A 746 5.04 11.67 -3.99
C LEU A 746 4.63 13.14 -4.01
N VAL A 747 4.50 13.78 -2.84
CA VAL A 747 4.26 15.23 -2.74
C VAL A 747 5.57 16.04 -2.72
N LYS A 748 6.69 15.38 -2.47
CA LYS A 748 8.01 15.90 -2.86
C LYS A 748 8.28 15.53 -4.31
#